data_AF-A0A432MFQ4-F1
#
_entry.id   AF-A0A432MFQ4-F1
#
_cell.length_a   1.000
_cell.length_b   1.000
_cell.length_c   1.000
_cell.angle_alpha   90.00
_cell.angle_beta   90.00
_cell.angle_gamma   90.00
#
_symmetry.space_group_name_H-M   'P 1'
#
loop_
_entity.id
_entity.type
_entity.pdbx_description
1 polymer ?
#
loop_
_entity_poly.entity_id
_entity_poly.type
_entity_poly.pdbx_seq_one_letter_code
_entity_poly.pdbx_strand_id
1 'polypeptide(L)'
;MIIPPRRIWPLALLASAAIGLVLLIDGAGKSSASYDEVAYLRLAAQWWRTGDLETIGRMGSPLTFLKLQQAPALWFVDRTGRSGWIDDPIAHQALLLPMARIGALWLWGAGLVLTACWARSLYGPSAAAMAALLFALSPNLLAHGGLITMELPLLVFWTASVALFSRFLESGDRRAFLASSAAAGVAFSCKFTTILLPPILALGWLVDRRLRGDCRPIRLLLRVCSGMLAFVVVLLATDLLVTGFATMTPSARVGSEHPSLSGRFGPGVDGWLVRLAERRWPQDWVALAIQMIHQRSGGMSYLLGQRRSTGWWYYYLVALAVKVPLGVWLLFGGRAAAGVRGLRSGWRRPSSGEVLIAMSIGAMLVLTALGSKRNYGLRYLLPLAPSAIVWVSRLAEGPRGARALSAVGLLLMAVTVARCHPHELSYFNALAGGTAGGRFVLADSNLDWGQGARALARLQRIEPAYRDLTTYYFGDTDPGHYGVVGVRFVVDAAADHPGLPARFRAETRFVAVSASLQHGPWGPEGYFRALDGVPPDRLTDDGTIAIYRSDRVFGSEQVAAPGEAVLQPVGQLGDAADDHPGVRLEGGLGREVPDDDEIFLTPQHLDGEVPLDGHGVELQQRGPVPLVRRPAHRHQGDDRPVLPVGADVADVHRLVPLRRHRDVQPVAVSGRMGPKSGAFGELANHPRRIGVGRVGHLVGSQRLLGRLGIRLDRAQRQPAAGAEAGRGVVLPRASGADDRGEGHGERTPGGRTGRPRPSLPAEGRGRSSQDSPAPSG
;
A
#
# COMPACT_ATOMS: atom_id res chain seq x y z
N MET A 1 -13.73 23.23 -39.72
CA MET A 1 -14.39 24.05 -38.68
C MET A 1 -13.48 24.10 -37.46
N ILE A 2 -12.87 25.25 -37.13
CA ILE A 2 -11.88 25.34 -36.04
C ILE A 2 -12.60 25.58 -34.71
N ILE A 3 -12.61 24.58 -33.83
CA ILE A 3 -13.21 24.71 -32.49
C ILE A 3 -12.36 25.69 -31.67
N PRO A 4 -12.96 26.69 -30.99
CA PRO A 4 -12.19 27.64 -30.18
C PRO A 4 -11.53 26.92 -28.97
N PRO A 5 -10.28 27.27 -28.60
CA PRO A 5 -9.50 26.51 -27.60
C PRO A 5 -10.17 26.40 -26.22
N ARG A 6 -11.04 27.36 -25.85
CA ARG A 6 -11.84 27.28 -24.62
C ARG A 6 -12.84 26.11 -24.60
N ARG A 7 -13.27 25.60 -25.76
CA ARG A 7 -14.18 24.45 -25.92
C ARG A 7 -13.48 23.13 -26.27
N ILE A 8 -12.18 23.15 -26.60
CA ILE A 8 -11.44 21.92 -26.91
C ILE A 8 -11.20 21.07 -25.65
N TRP A 9 -10.82 21.69 -24.54
CA TRP A 9 -10.39 20.94 -23.34
C TRP A 9 -11.49 20.09 -22.66
N PRO A 10 -12.79 20.50 -22.57
CA PRO A 10 -13.83 19.65 -21.99
C PRO A 10 -14.16 18.47 -22.91
N LEU A 11 -14.14 18.66 -24.23
CA LEU A 11 -14.33 17.59 -25.21
C LEU A 11 -13.18 16.59 -25.16
N ALA A 12 -11.93 17.07 -25.10
CA ALA A 12 -10.76 16.21 -24.91
C ALA A 12 -10.79 15.47 -23.58
N LEU A 13 -11.25 16.10 -22.49
CA LEU A 13 -11.43 15.47 -21.19
C LEU A 13 -12.47 14.33 -21.25
N LEU A 14 -13.64 14.60 -21.84
CA LEU A 14 -14.71 13.61 -21.99
C LEU A 14 -14.28 12.45 -22.90
N ALA A 15 -13.59 12.73 -24.01
CA ALA A 15 -13.03 11.70 -24.89
C ALA A 15 -11.96 10.86 -24.17
N SER A 16 -11.07 11.49 -23.41
CA SER A 16 -10.04 10.79 -22.61
C SER A 16 -10.66 9.91 -21.54
N ALA A 17 -11.70 10.40 -20.86
CA ALA A 17 -12.46 9.63 -19.88
C ALA A 17 -13.17 8.44 -20.53
N ALA A 18 -13.82 8.63 -21.68
CA ALA A 18 -14.48 7.56 -22.43
C ALA A 18 -13.48 6.49 -22.89
N ILE A 19 -12.35 6.88 -23.48
CA ILE A 19 -11.29 5.95 -23.91
C ILE A 19 -10.79 5.12 -22.73
N GLY A 20 -10.38 5.76 -21.64
CA GLY A 20 -9.84 5.03 -20.49
C GLY A 20 -10.87 4.17 -19.78
N LEU A 21 -12.11 4.63 -19.62
CA LEU A 21 -13.19 3.82 -19.03
C LEU A 21 -13.54 2.60 -19.90
N VAL A 22 -13.56 2.73 -21.23
CA VAL A 22 -13.79 1.59 -22.14
C VAL A 22 -12.67 0.56 -21.99
N LEU A 23 -11.40 0.99 -22.00
CA LEU A 23 -10.25 0.09 -21.79
C LEU A 23 -10.30 -0.59 -20.41
N LEU A 24 -10.66 0.14 -19.36
CA LEU A 24 -10.73 -0.41 -17.99
C LEU A 24 -11.89 -1.39 -17.81
N ILE A 25 -13.06 -1.13 -18.40
CA ILE A 25 -14.21 -2.03 -18.36
C ILE A 25 -13.91 -3.31 -19.15
N ASP A 26 -13.31 -3.19 -20.33
CA ASP A 26 -12.89 -4.34 -21.15
C ASP A 26 -11.81 -5.18 -20.44
N GLY A 27 -10.82 -4.54 -19.81
CA GLY A 27 -9.76 -5.21 -19.07
C GLY A 27 -10.20 -5.86 -17.76
N ALA A 28 -11.24 -5.33 -17.08
CA ALA A 28 -11.64 -5.73 -15.72
C ALA A 28 -11.86 -7.24 -15.53
N GLY A 29 -12.34 -7.93 -16.58
CA GLY A 29 -12.59 -9.38 -16.60
C GLY A 29 -11.54 -10.23 -17.33
N LYS A 30 -10.44 -9.65 -17.84
CA LYS A 30 -9.47 -10.39 -18.67
C LYS A 30 -8.28 -10.97 -17.91
N SER A 31 -7.93 -10.41 -16.75
CA SER A 31 -6.95 -10.96 -15.80
C SER A 31 -7.64 -11.67 -14.62
N SER A 32 -6.93 -12.59 -13.93
CA SER A 32 -7.34 -13.02 -12.59
C SER A 32 -7.04 -11.95 -11.53
N ALA A 33 -7.42 -12.20 -10.27
CA ALA A 33 -7.01 -11.36 -9.14
C ALA A 33 -5.49 -11.33 -9.03
N SER A 34 -4.91 -10.18 -8.65
CA SER A 34 -3.56 -10.19 -8.09
C SER A 34 -3.55 -10.78 -6.67
N TYR A 35 -2.37 -11.09 -6.17
CA TYR A 35 -2.11 -11.46 -4.77
C TYR A 35 -2.86 -10.54 -3.78
N ASP A 36 -2.65 -9.22 -3.85
CA ASP A 36 -3.28 -8.22 -2.98
C ASP A 36 -4.84 -8.29 -3.08
N GLU A 37 -5.40 -8.47 -4.27
CA GLU A 37 -6.86 -8.45 -4.49
C GLU A 37 -7.60 -9.63 -3.84
N VAL A 38 -6.96 -10.80 -3.70
CA VAL A 38 -7.57 -11.96 -3.03
C VAL A 38 -7.82 -11.65 -1.55
N ALA A 39 -6.82 -11.12 -0.85
CA ALA A 39 -6.94 -10.72 0.54
C ALA A 39 -7.96 -9.57 0.70
N TYR A 40 -7.91 -8.57 -0.17
CA TYR A 40 -8.81 -7.42 -0.10
C TYR A 40 -10.27 -7.76 -0.38
N LEU A 41 -10.59 -8.73 -1.25
CA LEU A 41 -11.97 -9.20 -1.42
C LEU A 41 -12.53 -9.82 -0.14
N ARG A 42 -11.75 -10.69 0.54
CA ARG A 42 -12.15 -11.29 1.82
C ARG A 42 -12.38 -10.24 2.89
N LEU A 43 -11.42 -9.32 3.07
CA LEU A 43 -11.49 -8.28 4.10
C LEU A 43 -12.67 -7.32 3.87
N ALA A 44 -12.98 -6.98 2.61
CA ALA A 44 -14.08 -6.09 2.30
C ALA A 44 -15.45 -6.75 2.51
N ALA A 45 -15.57 -8.05 2.17
CA ALA A 45 -16.76 -8.84 2.48
C ALA A 45 -16.99 -8.98 3.99
N GLN A 46 -15.94 -9.31 4.74
CA GLN A 46 -15.97 -9.38 6.21
C GLN A 46 -16.38 -8.04 6.82
N TRP A 47 -15.75 -6.94 6.40
CA TRP A 47 -16.12 -5.58 6.81
C TRP A 47 -17.59 -5.27 6.50
N TRP A 48 -18.06 -5.59 5.30
CA TRP A 48 -19.43 -5.31 4.86
C TRP A 48 -20.50 -6.06 5.66
N ARG A 49 -20.19 -7.28 6.12
CA ARG A 49 -21.11 -8.12 6.91
C ARG A 49 -21.06 -7.89 8.41
N THR A 50 -19.86 -7.75 8.97
CA THR A 50 -19.64 -7.73 10.42
C THR A 50 -19.31 -6.34 10.97
N GLY A 51 -18.93 -5.40 10.10
CA GLY A 51 -18.34 -4.14 10.52
C GLY A 51 -16.90 -4.26 11.00
N ASP A 52 -16.23 -5.41 10.88
CA ASP A 52 -14.82 -5.56 11.28
C ASP A 52 -13.93 -4.54 10.58
N LEU A 53 -13.11 -3.86 11.39
CA LEU A 53 -12.12 -2.88 10.96
C LEU A 53 -10.70 -3.34 11.33
N GLU A 54 -10.53 -4.18 12.37
CA GLU A 54 -9.22 -4.42 12.99
C GLU A 54 -8.32 -5.31 12.11
N THR A 55 -8.87 -6.31 11.40
CA THR A 55 -8.05 -7.32 10.68
C THR A 55 -7.10 -6.69 9.65
N ILE A 56 -7.55 -5.72 8.85
CA ILE A 56 -6.68 -5.03 7.88
C ILE A 56 -5.59 -4.18 8.58
N GLY A 57 -5.92 -3.61 9.75
CA GLY A 57 -4.98 -2.89 10.59
C GLY A 57 -3.89 -3.79 11.15
N ARG A 58 -4.23 -5.03 11.55
CA ARG A 58 -3.26 -6.05 12.00
C ARG A 58 -2.27 -6.46 10.91
N MET A 59 -2.65 -6.39 9.64
CA MET A 59 -1.75 -6.59 8.50
C MET A 59 -0.82 -5.39 8.22
N GLY A 60 -0.91 -4.31 9.01
CA GLY A 60 -0.15 -3.07 8.77
C GLY A 60 -0.70 -2.23 7.62
N SER A 61 -1.99 -2.36 7.29
CA SER A 61 -2.65 -1.62 6.21
C SER A 61 -3.76 -0.71 6.75
N PRO A 62 -3.88 0.54 6.24
CA PRO A 62 -4.97 1.44 6.59
C PRO A 62 -6.30 0.99 5.98
N LEU A 63 -7.39 1.51 6.55
CA LEU A 63 -8.74 0.99 6.35
C LEU A 63 -9.49 1.57 5.13
N THR A 64 -9.25 2.82 4.74
CA THR A 64 -10.20 3.59 3.91
C THR A 64 -10.15 3.23 2.42
N PHE A 65 -9.00 2.88 1.86
CA PHE A 65 -8.89 2.57 0.42
C PHE A 65 -9.86 1.45 0.00
N LEU A 66 -9.97 0.43 0.84
CA LEU A 66 -10.80 -0.76 0.67
C LEU A 66 -12.28 -0.38 0.55
N LYS A 67 -12.75 0.45 1.47
CA LYS A 67 -14.12 0.96 1.53
C LYS A 67 -14.46 1.76 0.28
N LEU A 68 -13.58 2.67 -0.14
CA LEU A 68 -13.79 3.54 -1.30
C LEU A 68 -13.88 2.76 -2.62
N GLN A 69 -13.11 1.69 -2.77
CA GLN A 69 -13.09 0.88 -3.98
C GLN A 69 -14.25 -0.13 -4.03
N GLN A 70 -14.53 -0.83 -2.93
CA GLN A 70 -15.42 -1.99 -2.97
C GLN A 70 -16.87 -1.71 -2.55
N ALA A 71 -17.14 -0.70 -1.72
CA ALA A 71 -18.51 -0.42 -1.25
C ALA A 71 -19.56 -0.24 -2.37
N PRO A 72 -19.27 0.41 -3.52
CA PRO A 72 -20.24 0.50 -4.62
C PRO A 72 -20.64 -0.86 -5.20
N ALA A 73 -19.68 -1.78 -5.32
CA ALA A 73 -19.92 -3.12 -5.86
C ALA A 73 -20.65 -4.01 -4.85
N LEU A 74 -20.20 -4.03 -3.59
CA LEU A 74 -20.84 -4.80 -2.52
C LEU A 74 -22.29 -4.36 -2.30
N TRP A 75 -22.55 -3.04 -2.28
CA TRP A 75 -23.91 -2.51 -2.22
C TRP A 75 -24.79 -3.01 -3.38
N PHE A 76 -24.27 -3.03 -4.61
CA PHE A 76 -25.03 -3.49 -5.77
C PHE A 76 -25.27 -5.01 -5.76
N VAL A 77 -24.27 -5.81 -5.37
CA VAL A 77 -24.38 -7.28 -5.26
C VAL A 77 -25.43 -7.65 -4.21
N ASP A 78 -25.39 -7.01 -3.05
CA ASP A 78 -26.35 -7.23 -1.96
C ASP A 78 -27.78 -6.82 -2.37
N ARG A 79 -27.93 -5.65 -3.02
CA ARG A 79 -29.23 -5.16 -3.53
C ARG A 79 -29.80 -5.94 -4.70
N THR A 80 -29.00 -6.74 -5.40
CA THR A 80 -29.46 -7.61 -6.50
C THR A 80 -29.72 -9.06 -6.06
N GLY A 81 -29.77 -9.32 -4.75
CA GLY A 81 -30.07 -10.65 -4.20
C GLY A 81 -28.94 -11.67 -4.39
N ARG A 82 -27.72 -11.20 -4.64
CA ARG A 82 -26.52 -12.03 -4.83
C ARG A 82 -25.63 -12.07 -3.58
N SER A 83 -26.26 -12.01 -2.40
CA SER A 83 -25.57 -11.97 -1.10
C SER A 83 -24.50 -13.05 -0.94
N GLY A 84 -24.77 -14.27 -1.42
CA GLY A 84 -23.85 -15.40 -1.37
C GLY A 84 -22.49 -15.18 -2.06
N TRP A 85 -22.40 -14.21 -2.98
CA TRP A 85 -21.11 -13.82 -3.57
C TRP A 85 -20.25 -12.98 -2.62
N ILE A 86 -20.87 -12.28 -1.67
CA ILE A 86 -20.19 -11.59 -0.58
C ILE A 86 -19.90 -12.58 0.55
N ASP A 87 -20.81 -13.52 0.79
CA ASP A 87 -20.70 -14.47 1.90
C ASP A 87 -19.60 -15.52 1.65
N ASP A 88 -19.37 -15.91 0.38
CA ASP A 88 -18.14 -16.59 -0.07
C ASP A 88 -17.53 -15.84 -1.28
N PRO A 89 -16.64 -14.86 -1.04
CA PRO A 89 -16.05 -14.03 -2.09
C PRO A 89 -14.93 -14.74 -2.85
N ILE A 90 -14.49 -15.93 -2.41
CA ILE A 90 -13.40 -16.68 -3.05
C ILE A 90 -13.95 -17.70 -4.02
N ALA A 91 -14.97 -18.49 -3.65
CA ALA A 91 -15.66 -19.35 -4.61
C ALA A 91 -16.30 -18.52 -5.75
N HIS A 92 -16.76 -17.30 -5.44
CA HIS A 92 -17.34 -16.38 -6.41
C HIS A 92 -16.35 -15.34 -6.97
N GLN A 93 -15.05 -15.46 -6.69
CA GLN A 93 -14.00 -14.49 -7.05
C GLN A 93 -13.99 -14.16 -8.55
N ALA A 94 -14.25 -15.14 -9.41
CA ALA A 94 -14.29 -14.97 -10.86
C ALA A 94 -15.48 -14.10 -11.37
N LEU A 95 -16.51 -13.92 -10.55
CA LEU A 95 -17.71 -13.12 -10.84
C LEU A 95 -17.71 -11.79 -10.07
N LEU A 96 -17.30 -11.80 -8.80
CA LEU A 96 -17.28 -10.63 -7.92
C LEU A 96 -16.17 -9.64 -8.30
N LEU A 97 -14.97 -10.12 -8.63
CA LEU A 97 -13.80 -9.25 -8.87
C LEU A 97 -14.01 -8.24 -10.01
N PRO A 98 -14.52 -8.62 -11.21
CA PRO A 98 -14.77 -7.64 -12.27
C PRO A 98 -15.78 -6.56 -11.84
N MET A 99 -16.77 -6.91 -11.02
CA MET A 99 -17.74 -5.94 -10.48
C MET A 99 -17.10 -5.00 -9.47
N ALA A 100 -16.21 -5.49 -8.59
CA ALA A 100 -15.42 -4.65 -7.70
C ALA A 100 -14.56 -3.67 -8.50
N ARG A 101 -13.80 -4.15 -9.49
CA ARG A 101 -12.94 -3.34 -10.37
C ARG A 101 -13.73 -2.26 -11.10
N ILE A 102 -14.88 -2.61 -11.70
CA ILE A 102 -15.78 -1.64 -12.35
C ILE A 102 -16.35 -0.64 -11.33
N GLY A 103 -16.75 -1.10 -10.15
CA GLY A 103 -17.26 -0.27 -9.05
C GLY A 103 -16.24 0.75 -8.52
N ALA A 104 -14.94 0.49 -8.68
CA ALA A 104 -13.85 1.38 -8.27
C ALA A 104 -13.47 2.47 -9.31
N LEU A 105 -13.94 2.38 -10.56
CA LEU A 105 -13.48 3.25 -11.66
C LEU A 105 -13.77 4.75 -11.48
N TRP A 106 -14.66 5.11 -10.54
CA TRP A 106 -14.90 6.52 -10.18
C TRP A 106 -13.63 7.20 -9.64
N LEU A 107 -12.75 6.45 -8.95
CA LEU A 107 -11.45 6.95 -8.48
C LEU A 107 -10.51 7.26 -9.64
N TRP A 108 -10.49 6.39 -10.66
CA TRP A 108 -9.73 6.63 -11.88
C TRP A 108 -10.18 7.90 -12.60
N GLY A 109 -11.50 8.05 -12.78
CA GLY A 109 -12.12 9.24 -13.35
C GLY A 109 -11.82 10.50 -12.54
N ALA A 110 -11.88 10.43 -11.21
CA ALA A 110 -11.51 11.53 -10.33
C ALA A 110 -10.03 11.94 -10.51
N GLY A 111 -9.11 10.98 -10.59
CA GLY A 111 -7.69 11.22 -10.85
C GLY A 111 -7.44 11.91 -12.18
N LEU A 112 -8.11 11.46 -13.25
CA LEU A 112 -8.05 12.07 -14.58
C LEU A 112 -8.58 13.52 -14.57
N VAL A 113 -9.74 13.76 -13.96
CA VAL A 113 -10.35 15.10 -13.88
C VAL A 113 -9.51 16.06 -13.04
N LEU A 114 -8.98 15.61 -11.89
CA LEU A 114 -8.10 16.41 -11.05
C LEU A 114 -6.81 16.79 -11.77
N THR A 115 -6.17 15.82 -12.45
CA THR A 115 -4.92 16.04 -13.21
C THR A 115 -5.14 17.07 -14.34
N ALA A 116 -6.21 16.93 -15.12
CA ALA A 116 -6.55 17.86 -16.19
C ALA A 116 -6.93 19.25 -15.66
N CYS A 117 -7.71 19.34 -14.58
CA CYS A 117 -8.05 20.62 -13.95
C CYS A 117 -6.82 21.33 -13.37
N TRP A 118 -5.87 20.59 -12.79
CA TRP A 118 -4.62 21.14 -12.28
C TRP A 118 -3.75 21.69 -13.43
N ALA A 119 -3.56 20.91 -14.50
CA ALA A 119 -2.90 21.40 -15.72
C ALA A 119 -3.59 22.66 -16.30
N ARG A 120 -4.93 22.72 -16.28
CA ARG A 120 -5.71 23.89 -16.70
C ARG A 120 -5.40 25.13 -15.88
N SER A 121 -5.24 24.96 -14.56
CA SER A 121 -4.97 26.06 -13.63
C SER A 121 -3.54 26.62 -13.75
N LEU A 122 -2.55 25.77 -14.06
CA LEU A 122 -1.15 26.19 -14.17
C LEU A 122 -0.73 26.70 -15.55
N TYR A 123 -1.28 26.14 -16.64
CA TYR A 123 -0.79 26.40 -17.99
C TYR A 123 -1.87 26.79 -19.00
N GLY A 124 -3.03 26.13 -19.00
CA GLY A 124 -4.13 26.47 -19.91
C GLY A 124 -4.95 25.29 -20.43
N PRO A 125 -5.88 25.54 -21.37
CA PRO A 125 -6.80 24.53 -21.88
C PRO A 125 -6.11 23.47 -22.76
N SER A 126 -5.07 23.81 -23.51
CA SER A 126 -4.32 22.86 -24.35
C SER A 126 -3.52 21.91 -23.47
N ALA A 127 -2.93 22.43 -22.39
CA ALA A 127 -2.28 21.63 -21.35
C ALA A 127 -3.27 20.70 -20.65
N ALA A 128 -4.48 21.17 -20.32
CA ALA A 128 -5.53 20.33 -19.74
C ALA A 128 -5.94 19.16 -20.66
N ALA A 129 -6.10 19.42 -21.96
CA ALA A 129 -6.41 18.39 -22.95
C ALA A 129 -5.28 17.35 -23.08
N MET A 130 -4.02 17.81 -23.17
CA MET A 130 -2.85 16.92 -23.21
C MET A 130 -2.70 16.11 -21.92
N ALA A 131 -2.95 16.71 -20.75
CA ALA A 131 -2.89 16.02 -19.46
C ALA A 131 -3.95 14.92 -19.34
N ALA A 132 -5.19 15.18 -19.79
CA ALA A 132 -6.25 14.17 -19.82
C ALA A 132 -5.88 12.98 -20.73
N LEU A 133 -5.38 13.25 -21.94
CA LEU A 133 -4.96 12.20 -22.87
C LEU A 133 -3.75 11.40 -22.36
N LEU A 134 -2.75 12.05 -21.76
CA LEU A 134 -1.60 11.36 -21.15
C LEU A 134 -2.00 10.49 -19.95
N PHE A 135 -3.01 10.90 -19.18
CA PHE A 135 -3.56 10.10 -18.09
C PHE A 135 -4.31 8.88 -18.63
N ALA A 136 -5.18 9.10 -19.61
CA ALA A 136 -5.98 8.05 -20.25
C ALA A 136 -5.15 7.02 -21.03
N LEU A 137 -4.03 7.44 -21.61
CA LEU A 137 -3.15 6.60 -22.44
C LEU A 137 -1.87 6.17 -21.71
N SER A 138 -1.87 6.11 -20.37
CA SER A 138 -0.72 5.64 -19.59
C SER A 138 -0.92 4.19 -19.14
N PRO A 139 -0.10 3.22 -19.60
CA PRO A 139 -0.23 1.82 -19.21
C PRO A 139 -0.24 1.64 -17.69
N ASN A 140 0.68 2.28 -16.95
CA ASN A 140 0.72 2.13 -15.49
C ASN A 140 -0.52 2.72 -14.78
N LEU A 141 -1.18 3.75 -15.35
CA LEU A 141 -2.41 4.31 -14.79
C LEU A 141 -3.67 3.53 -15.18
N LEU A 142 -3.64 2.81 -16.31
CA LEU A 142 -4.67 1.84 -16.67
C LEU A 142 -4.52 0.57 -15.82
N ALA A 143 -3.31 0.03 -15.72
CA ALA A 143 -2.98 -1.16 -14.92
C ALA A 143 -3.42 -1.03 -13.45
N HIS A 144 -2.92 -0.02 -12.74
CA HIS A 144 -3.36 0.25 -11.36
C HIS A 144 -4.75 0.91 -11.28
N GLY A 145 -5.30 1.36 -12.42
CA GLY A 145 -6.67 1.86 -12.54
C GLY A 145 -7.72 0.75 -12.48
N GLY A 146 -7.40 -0.41 -13.04
CA GLY A 146 -8.27 -1.58 -13.13
C GLY A 146 -8.08 -2.61 -12.01
N LEU A 147 -7.31 -2.29 -10.96
CA LEU A 147 -7.04 -3.19 -9.83
C LEU A 147 -7.59 -2.61 -8.52
N ILE A 148 -8.12 -3.47 -7.65
CA ILE A 148 -8.48 -3.12 -6.28
C ILE A 148 -7.20 -3.06 -5.44
N THR A 149 -6.54 -1.89 -5.47
CA THR A 149 -5.31 -1.64 -4.71
C THR A 149 -5.27 -0.21 -4.16
N MET A 150 -4.48 -0.02 -3.11
CA MET A 150 -4.28 1.24 -2.39
C MET A 150 -3.79 2.42 -3.25
N GLU A 151 -3.22 2.13 -4.43
CA GLU A 151 -2.43 3.07 -5.23
C GLU A 151 -3.27 4.18 -5.85
N LEU A 152 -4.48 3.85 -6.31
CA LEU A 152 -5.33 4.80 -7.01
C LEU A 152 -6.03 5.79 -6.05
N PRO A 153 -6.60 5.35 -4.91
CA PRO A 153 -7.02 6.28 -3.84
C PRO A 153 -5.87 7.18 -3.38
N LEU A 154 -4.67 6.62 -3.14
CA LEU A 154 -3.49 7.43 -2.79
C LEU A 154 -3.20 8.49 -3.86
N LEU A 155 -3.14 8.10 -5.14
CA LEU A 155 -2.88 9.02 -6.25
C LEU A 155 -3.88 10.17 -6.31
N VAL A 156 -5.18 9.88 -6.17
CA VAL A 156 -6.25 10.88 -6.20
C VAL A 156 -6.07 11.91 -5.09
N PHE A 157 -5.95 11.47 -3.85
CA PHE A 157 -5.91 12.36 -2.70
C PHE A 157 -4.54 13.04 -2.50
N TRP A 158 -3.44 12.39 -2.89
CA TRP A 158 -2.11 13.02 -3.01
C TRP A 158 -2.14 14.16 -4.02
N THR A 159 -2.69 13.94 -5.21
CA THR A 159 -2.79 14.96 -6.27
C THR A 159 -3.68 16.12 -5.83
N ALA A 160 -4.84 15.83 -5.24
CA ALA A 160 -5.71 16.85 -4.68
C ALA A 160 -4.99 17.70 -3.62
N SER A 161 -4.25 17.05 -2.71
CA SER A 161 -3.49 17.73 -1.67
C SER A 161 -2.41 18.65 -2.25
N VAL A 162 -1.57 18.17 -3.17
CA VAL A 162 -0.51 18.98 -3.81
C VAL A 162 -1.10 20.14 -4.63
N ALA A 163 -2.16 19.90 -5.40
CA ALA A 163 -2.81 20.93 -6.22
C ALA A 163 -3.46 22.02 -5.35
N LEU A 164 -4.15 21.65 -4.27
CA LEU A 164 -4.73 22.59 -3.31
C LEU A 164 -3.65 23.36 -2.53
N PHE A 165 -2.53 22.71 -2.18
CA PHE A 165 -1.39 23.37 -1.57
C PHE A 165 -0.74 24.39 -2.50
N SER A 166 -0.66 24.09 -3.81
CA SER A 166 -0.18 25.05 -4.82
C SER A 166 -1.07 26.30 -4.89
N ARG A 167 -2.41 26.13 -4.84
CA ARG A 167 -3.35 27.25 -4.76
C ARG A 167 -3.17 28.08 -3.48
N PHE A 168 -2.93 27.43 -2.33
CA PHE A 168 -2.61 28.13 -1.09
C PHE A 168 -1.32 28.95 -1.20
N LEU A 169 -0.25 28.39 -1.78
CA LEU A 169 1.00 29.14 -1.91
C LEU A 169 0.86 30.38 -2.81
N GLU A 170 0.08 30.27 -3.90
CA GLU A 170 -0.11 31.34 -4.87
C GLU A 170 -1.07 32.44 -4.39
N SER A 171 -2.19 32.06 -3.76
CA SER A 171 -3.27 33.01 -3.38
C SER A 171 -3.33 33.37 -1.89
N GLY A 172 -2.65 32.61 -1.02
CA GLY A 172 -2.81 32.70 0.44
C GLY A 172 -4.11 32.12 0.98
N ASP A 173 -4.93 31.46 0.14
CA ASP A 173 -6.22 30.91 0.52
C ASP A 173 -6.12 29.81 1.60
N ARG A 174 -6.54 30.16 2.82
CA ARG A 174 -6.58 29.23 3.96
C ARG A 174 -7.55 28.07 3.77
N ARG A 175 -8.59 28.22 2.92
CA ARG A 175 -9.51 27.11 2.61
C ARG A 175 -8.83 26.08 1.72
N ALA A 176 -8.01 26.51 0.76
CA ALA A 176 -7.16 25.61 -0.03
C ALA A 176 -6.15 24.87 0.85
N PHE A 177 -5.56 25.56 1.83
CA PHE A 177 -4.68 24.93 2.82
C PHE A 177 -5.42 23.83 3.62
N LEU A 178 -6.55 24.16 4.25
CA LEU A 178 -7.32 23.19 5.05
C LEU A 178 -7.82 22.00 4.20
N ALA A 179 -8.28 22.26 2.97
CA ALA A 179 -8.69 21.20 2.05
C ALA A 179 -7.51 20.34 1.55
N SER A 180 -6.31 20.91 1.43
CA SER A 180 -5.07 20.18 1.15
C SER A 180 -4.68 19.25 2.31
N SER A 181 -4.78 19.73 3.56
CA SER A 181 -4.57 18.92 4.77
C SER A 181 -5.60 17.79 4.89
N ALA A 182 -6.88 18.09 4.63
CA ALA A 182 -7.94 17.09 4.66
C ALA A 182 -7.74 16.02 3.58
N ALA A 183 -7.41 16.41 2.34
CA ALA A 183 -7.05 15.46 1.30
C ALA A 183 -5.84 14.60 1.69
N ALA A 184 -4.83 15.16 2.36
CA ALA A 184 -3.72 14.38 2.91
C ALA A 184 -4.17 13.40 4.02
N GLY A 185 -5.19 13.73 4.82
CA GLY A 185 -5.77 12.80 5.80
C GLY A 185 -6.46 11.61 5.14
N VAL A 186 -7.26 11.84 4.09
CA VAL A 186 -7.86 10.74 3.32
C VAL A 186 -6.78 9.91 2.61
N ALA A 187 -5.74 10.55 2.06
CA ALA A 187 -4.60 9.84 1.46
C ALA A 187 -3.84 8.99 2.49
N PHE A 188 -3.67 9.46 3.73
CA PHE A 188 -3.01 8.72 4.80
C PHE A 188 -3.80 7.45 5.17
N SER A 189 -5.11 7.57 5.35
CA SER A 189 -6.01 6.41 5.55
C SER A 189 -6.23 5.56 4.28
N CYS A 190 -5.68 5.98 3.13
CA CYS A 190 -5.60 5.12 1.94
C CYS A 190 -4.27 4.38 1.85
N LYS A 191 -3.13 5.02 2.16
CA LYS A 191 -1.79 4.41 2.18
C LYS A 191 -0.82 5.27 3.00
N PHE A 192 -0.12 4.63 3.94
CA PHE A 192 0.80 5.28 4.87
C PHE A 192 2.01 5.98 4.24
N THR A 193 2.34 5.72 2.97
CA THR A 193 3.35 6.49 2.20
C THR A 193 3.05 8.00 2.20
N THR A 194 1.79 8.41 2.44
CA THR A 194 1.39 9.80 2.67
C THR A 194 2.14 10.50 3.83
N ILE A 195 2.76 9.77 4.76
CA ILE A 195 3.63 10.36 5.79
C ILE A 195 4.78 11.20 5.20
N LEU A 196 5.17 10.92 3.95
CA LEU A 196 6.18 11.70 3.21
C LEU A 196 5.62 13.04 2.67
N LEU A 197 4.30 13.22 2.58
CA LEU A 197 3.69 14.39 1.97
C LEU A 197 3.89 15.68 2.79
N PRO A 198 3.66 15.73 4.13
CA PRO A 198 3.91 16.93 4.92
C PRO A 198 5.34 17.50 4.80
N PRO A 199 6.45 16.72 4.94
CA PRO A 199 7.79 17.27 4.76
C PRO A 199 8.08 17.70 3.31
N ILE A 200 7.50 17.03 2.31
CA ILE A 200 7.59 17.46 0.89
C ILE A 200 6.91 18.81 0.67
N LEU A 201 5.70 19.01 1.22
CA LEU A 201 4.98 20.29 1.13
C LEU A 201 5.67 21.39 1.94
N ALA A 202 6.27 21.07 3.08
CA ALA A 202 7.07 21.98 3.89
C ALA A 202 8.31 22.47 3.13
N LEU A 203 9.04 21.57 2.46
CA LEU A 203 10.17 21.90 1.60
C LEU A 203 9.73 22.75 0.40
N GLY A 204 8.61 22.40 -0.25
CA GLY A 204 8.01 23.19 -1.32
C GLY A 204 7.64 24.61 -0.88
N TRP A 205 7.06 24.77 0.30
CA TRP A 205 6.73 26.07 0.88
C TRP A 205 8.00 26.89 1.19
N LEU A 206 9.01 26.26 1.77
CA LEU A 206 10.30 26.91 2.05
C LEU A 206 10.95 27.42 0.75
N VAL A 207 11.08 26.55 -0.27
CA VAL A 207 11.69 26.89 -1.56
C VAL A 207 10.90 27.98 -2.29
N ASP A 208 9.56 27.88 -2.35
CA ASP A 208 8.70 28.90 -2.96
C ASP A 208 8.93 30.31 -2.35
N ARG A 209 8.94 30.41 -1.01
CA ARG A 209 9.09 31.71 -0.34
C ARG A 209 10.51 32.26 -0.46
N ARG A 210 11.53 31.41 -0.50
CA ARG A 210 12.92 31.83 -0.80
C ARG A 210 13.05 32.36 -2.23
N LEU A 211 12.48 31.68 -3.23
CA LEU A 211 12.46 32.15 -4.63
C LEU A 211 11.66 33.45 -4.82
N ARG A 212 10.71 33.73 -3.92
CA ARG A 212 9.95 34.98 -3.84
C ARG A 212 10.62 36.08 -3.01
N GLY A 213 11.85 35.86 -2.52
CA GLY A 213 12.68 36.88 -1.87
C GLY A 213 12.50 37.01 -0.35
N ASP A 214 11.92 36.04 0.34
CA ASP A 214 11.83 36.07 1.81
C ASP A 214 13.22 35.83 2.46
N CYS A 215 13.92 36.93 2.75
CA CYS A 215 15.28 36.95 3.28
C CYS A 215 15.37 36.70 4.80
N ARG A 216 14.28 36.30 5.47
CA ARG A 216 14.20 36.20 6.94
C ARG A 216 14.14 34.71 7.37
N PRO A 217 15.28 33.97 7.33
CA PRO A 217 15.31 32.50 7.39
C PRO A 217 14.56 31.92 8.59
N ILE A 218 14.84 32.41 9.81
CA ILE A 218 14.24 31.91 11.05
C ILE A 218 12.73 32.17 11.09
N ARG A 219 12.27 33.36 10.68
CA ARG A 219 10.83 33.70 10.66
C ARG A 219 10.07 32.90 9.61
N LEU A 220 10.70 32.64 8.46
CA LEU A 220 10.12 31.75 7.44
C LEU A 220 10.03 30.32 7.97
N LEU A 221 11.09 29.78 8.59
CA LEU A 221 11.09 28.45 9.18
C LEU A 221 10.00 28.31 10.25
N LEU A 222 9.92 29.24 11.21
CA LEU A 222 8.88 29.23 12.26
C LEU A 222 7.46 29.27 11.66
N ARG A 223 7.23 30.06 10.60
CA ARG A 223 5.95 30.11 9.89
C ARG A 223 5.63 28.79 9.19
N VAL A 224 6.62 28.18 8.53
CA VAL A 224 6.46 26.87 7.88
C VAL A 224 6.16 25.80 8.94
N CYS A 225 6.94 25.72 10.02
CA CYS A 225 6.71 24.75 11.11
C CYS A 225 5.34 24.92 11.77
N SER A 226 4.91 26.14 12.10
CA SER A 226 3.59 26.36 12.72
C SER A 226 2.43 26.05 11.77
N GLY A 227 2.58 26.37 10.48
CA GLY A 227 1.61 25.96 9.46
C GLY A 227 1.60 24.43 9.29
N MET A 228 2.75 23.77 9.22
CA MET A 228 2.83 22.31 9.06
C MET A 228 2.35 21.55 10.30
N LEU A 229 2.47 22.11 11.50
CA LEU A 229 1.79 21.59 12.68
C LEU A 229 0.26 21.61 12.51
N ALA A 230 -0.30 22.74 12.06
CA ALA A 230 -1.73 22.83 11.76
C ALA A 230 -2.16 21.92 10.59
N PHE A 231 -1.28 21.69 9.61
CA PHE A 231 -1.49 20.73 8.52
C PHE A 231 -1.63 19.31 9.07
N VAL A 232 -0.69 18.88 9.90
CA VAL A 232 -0.69 17.54 10.51
C VAL A 232 -1.88 17.35 11.45
N VAL A 233 -2.26 18.36 12.24
CA VAL A 233 -3.47 18.29 13.09
C VAL A 233 -4.74 18.07 12.24
N VAL A 234 -4.90 18.77 11.12
CA VAL A 234 -6.08 18.59 10.24
C VAL A 234 -6.01 17.27 9.46
N LEU A 235 -4.82 16.81 9.08
CA LEU A 235 -4.58 15.49 8.48
C LEU A 235 -5.06 14.38 9.44
N LEU A 236 -4.57 14.39 10.69
CA LEU A 236 -4.92 13.40 11.71
C LEU A 236 -6.39 13.49 12.14
N ALA A 237 -6.96 14.70 12.22
CA ALA A 237 -8.40 14.86 12.47
C ALA A 237 -9.25 14.28 11.33
N THR A 238 -8.81 14.42 10.07
CA THR A 238 -9.53 13.87 8.91
C THR A 238 -9.39 12.35 8.83
N ASP A 239 -8.22 11.80 9.14
CA ASP A 239 -7.97 10.36 9.31
C ASP A 239 -8.94 9.74 10.33
N LEU A 240 -9.04 10.34 11.53
CA LEU A 240 -10.00 9.93 12.57
C LEU A 240 -11.46 10.02 12.10
N LEU A 241 -11.84 11.09 11.41
CA LEU A 241 -13.22 11.26 10.92
C LEU A 241 -13.59 10.24 9.83
N VAL A 242 -12.68 9.94 8.90
CA VAL A 242 -12.95 9.05 7.76
C VAL A 242 -12.88 7.57 8.15
N THR A 243 -12.02 7.21 9.10
CA THR A 243 -12.03 5.88 9.71
C THR A 243 -13.26 5.63 10.59
N GLY A 244 -13.98 6.67 11.00
CA GLY A 244 -15.12 6.60 11.92
C GLY A 244 -14.70 6.45 13.37
N PHE A 245 -13.54 7.02 13.74
CA PHE A 245 -12.87 6.84 15.03
C PHE A 245 -12.56 5.37 15.35
N ALA A 246 -12.22 4.57 14.32
CA ALA A 246 -11.82 3.19 14.49
C ALA A 246 -10.60 3.09 15.42
N THR A 247 -10.64 2.15 16.37
CA THR A 247 -9.54 1.96 17.34
C THR A 247 -9.17 0.49 17.49
N MET A 248 -7.89 0.24 17.73
CA MET A 248 -7.28 -1.09 17.86
C MET A 248 -6.25 -1.06 18.99
N THR A 249 -6.00 -2.20 19.65
CA THR A 249 -4.92 -2.34 20.64
C THR A 249 -3.58 -2.61 19.94
N PRO A 250 -2.46 -1.97 20.34
CA PRO A 250 -1.13 -2.33 19.85
C PRO A 250 -0.79 -3.81 20.04
N SER A 251 -1.07 -4.39 21.21
CA SER A 251 -0.91 -5.83 21.43
C SER A 251 -2.01 -6.63 20.73
N ALA A 252 -1.64 -7.79 20.17
CA ALA A 252 -2.55 -8.81 19.67
C ALA A 252 -2.97 -9.83 20.75
N ARG A 253 -2.28 -9.85 21.91
CA ARG A 253 -2.63 -10.67 23.09
C ARG A 253 -3.06 -9.75 24.22
N VAL A 254 -4.14 -10.08 24.92
CA VAL A 254 -4.64 -9.33 26.10
C VAL A 254 -4.34 -10.18 27.33
N GLY A 255 -3.75 -9.59 28.37
CA GLY A 255 -3.34 -10.31 29.58
C GLY A 255 -2.08 -9.75 30.24
N SER A 256 -1.90 -10.10 31.52
CA SER A 256 -0.79 -9.61 32.36
C SER A 256 0.61 -10.04 31.90
N GLU A 257 0.72 -11.04 31.05
CA GLU A 257 1.98 -11.55 30.52
C GLU A 257 2.14 -11.17 29.04
N HIS A 258 2.77 -10.03 28.80
CA HIS A 258 3.16 -9.59 27.47
C HIS A 258 4.64 -10.01 27.22
N PRO A 259 4.94 -11.09 26.48
CA PRO A 259 6.24 -11.76 26.53
C PRO A 259 7.44 -10.88 26.11
N SER A 260 7.19 -9.85 25.30
CA SER A 260 8.22 -8.89 24.88
C SER A 260 8.42 -7.68 25.79
N LEU A 261 7.70 -7.61 26.92
CA LEU A 261 7.71 -6.49 27.89
C LEU A 261 7.91 -6.96 29.34
N SER A 262 7.32 -8.09 29.74
CA SER A 262 7.44 -8.63 31.10
C SER A 262 8.90 -8.89 31.50
N GLY A 263 9.38 -8.23 32.56
CA GLY A 263 10.71 -8.43 33.12
C GLY A 263 11.83 -7.65 32.44
N ARG A 264 11.53 -6.74 31.49
CA ARG A 264 12.55 -5.99 30.73
C ARG A 264 12.92 -4.64 31.34
N PHE A 265 11.98 -3.93 31.93
CA PHE A 265 12.19 -2.60 32.50
C PHE A 265 11.74 -2.50 33.98
N GLY A 266 11.24 -3.61 34.53
CA GLY A 266 10.86 -3.74 35.93
C GLY A 266 9.37 -3.47 36.16
N PRO A 267 8.78 -3.97 37.28
CA PRO A 267 7.33 -4.16 37.40
C PRO A 267 6.48 -2.91 37.17
N GLY A 268 6.96 -1.74 37.59
CA GLY A 268 6.25 -0.46 37.41
C GLY A 268 6.26 0.05 35.95
N VAL A 269 7.38 -0.11 35.25
CA VAL A 269 7.52 0.33 33.85
C VAL A 269 6.87 -0.69 32.92
N ASP A 270 7.08 -1.98 33.15
CA ASP A 270 6.48 -3.06 32.38
C ASP A 270 4.94 -2.99 32.49
N GLY A 271 4.41 -2.82 33.71
CA GLY A 271 2.96 -2.64 33.93
C GLY A 271 2.38 -1.38 33.29
N TRP A 272 3.16 -0.29 33.16
CA TRP A 272 2.75 0.90 32.42
C TRP A 272 2.77 0.68 30.90
N LEU A 273 3.80 0.01 30.38
CA LEU A 273 3.94 -0.32 28.96
C LEU A 273 2.86 -1.32 28.50
N VAL A 274 2.53 -2.33 29.31
CA VAL A 274 1.41 -3.26 29.06
C VAL A 274 0.09 -2.48 28.97
N ARG A 275 -0.23 -1.63 29.95
CA ARG A 275 -1.43 -0.75 29.90
C ARG A 275 -1.44 0.15 28.66
N LEU A 276 -0.29 0.61 28.18
CA LEU A 276 -0.18 1.42 26.97
C LEU A 276 -0.42 0.60 25.69
N ALA A 277 0.01 -0.66 25.67
CA ALA A 277 -0.15 -1.62 24.56
C ALA A 277 -1.54 -2.29 24.51
N GLU A 278 -2.23 -2.36 25.64
CA GLU A 278 -3.63 -2.83 25.75
C GLU A 278 -4.66 -1.69 25.58
N ARG A 279 -4.24 -0.43 25.71
CA ARG A 279 -5.12 0.71 25.41
C ARG A 279 -5.53 0.68 23.93
N ARG A 280 -6.81 0.95 23.66
CA ARG A 280 -7.29 1.21 22.29
C ARG A 280 -6.77 2.57 21.79
N TRP A 281 -6.01 2.54 20.70
CA TRP A 281 -5.47 3.70 19.98
C TRP A 281 -6.14 3.81 18.60
N PRO A 282 -6.10 4.96 17.92
CA PRO A 282 -6.56 5.07 16.53
C PRO A 282 -5.97 3.98 15.64
N GLN A 283 -6.83 3.23 14.95
CA GLN A 283 -6.44 1.99 14.28
C GLN A 283 -5.31 2.22 13.26
N ASP A 284 -5.45 3.23 12.40
CA ASP A 284 -4.49 3.52 11.34
C ASP A 284 -3.11 3.93 11.92
N TRP A 285 -3.04 4.40 13.18
CA TRP A 285 -1.75 4.71 13.83
C TRP A 285 -1.06 3.45 14.36
N VAL A 286 -1.84 2.48 14.86
CA VAL A 286 -1.32 1.16 15.24
C VAL A 286 -0.89 0.38 14.00
N ALA A 287 -1.70 0.40 12.94
CA ALA A 287 -1.37 -0.20 11.66
C ALA A 287 -0.12 0.44 11.02
N LEU A 288 0.06 1.77 11.14
CA LEU A 288 1.30 2.45 10.76
C LEU A 288 2.50 1.91 11.55
N ALA A 289 2.37 1.71 12.87
CA ALA A 289 3.45 1.16 13.71
C ALA A 289 3.82 -0.28 13.30
N ILE A 290 2.83 -1.14 13.07
CA ILE A 290 3.02 -2.50 12.52
C ILE A 290 3.73 -2.43 11.16
N GLN A 291 3.30 -1.53 10.27
CA GLN A 291 3.94 -1.35 8.97
C GLN A 291 5.39 -0.84 9.08
N MET A 292 5.71 0.03 10.05
CA MET A 292 7.09 0.43 10.32
C MET A 292 7.96 -0.74 10.80
N ILE A 293 7.40 -1.69 11.56
CA ILE A 293 8.09 -2.93 11.95
C ILE A 293 8.35 -3.79 10.70
N HIS A 294 7.34 -4.00 9.85
CA HIS A 294 7.48 -4.72 8.58
C HIS A 294 8.53 -4.08 7.65
N GLN A 295 8.61 -2.75 7.56
CA GLN A 295 9.63 -2.08 6.74
C GLN A 295 11.06 -2.27 7.29
N ARG A 296 11.24 -2.50 8.60
CA ARG A 296 12.55 -2.72 9.21
C ARG A 296 13.16 -4.09 8.87
N SER A 297 12.34 -5.14 8.81
CA SER A 297 12.77 -6.51 8.52
C SER A 297 13.22 -6.75 7.07
N GLY A 298 13.00 -5.77 6.17
CA GLY A 298 13.31 -5.93 4.76
C GLY A 298 12.31 -6.85 4.06
N GLY A 299 12.66 -7.36 2.88
CA GLY A 299 11.81 -8.26 2.12
C GLY A 299 12.40 -8.59 0.75
N MET A 300 12.17 -9.81 0.27
CA MET A 300 12.78 -10.29 -0.97
C MET A 300 12.35 -9.42 -2.14
N SER A 301 13.33 -8.81 -2.78
CA SER A 301 13.15 -7.90 -3.91
C SER A 301 13.95 -8.45 -5.09
N TYR A 302 13.47 -8.19 -6.31
CA TYR A 302 14.11 -8.66 -7.54
C TYR A 302 14.46 -7.50 -8.47
N LEU A 303 15.70 -7.48 -8.97
CA LEU A 303 16.19 -6.49 -9.92
C LEU A 303 17.31 -7.09 -10.78
N LEU A 304 17.23 -6.94 -12.11
CA LEU A 304 18.30 -7.31 -13.06
C LEU A 304 18.85 -8.73 -12.86
N GLY A 305 17.97 -9.73 -12.76
CA GLY A 305 18.35 -11.14 -12.54
C GLY A 305 18.70 -11.51 -11.09
N GLN A 306 18.75 -10.56 -10.15
CA GLN A 306 19.23 -10.80 -8.78
C GLN A 306 18.08 -10.71 -7.76
N ARG A 307 18.10 -11.59 -6.75
CA ARG A 307 17.24 -11.53 -5.55
C ARG A 307 18.01 -10.88 -4.39
N ARG A 308 17.36 -10.02 -3.59
CA ARG A 308 17.97 -9.40 -2.41
C ARG A 308 16.92 -8.97 -1.36
N SER A 309 17.17 -9.27 -0.08
CA SER A 309 16.29 -8.92 1.05
C SER A 309 16.36 -7.46 1.51
N THR A 310 17.41 -6.73 1.12
CA THR A 310 17.66 -5.34 1.56
C THR A 310 17.47 -4.29 0.47
N GLY A 311 17.01 -4.69 -0.73
CA GLY A 311 16.75 -3.79 -1.85
C GLY A 311 17.97 -3.12 -2.50
N TRP A 312 17.71 -2.16 -3.40
CA TRP A 312 18.69 -1.34 -4.11
C TRP A 312 18.27 0.13 -4.17
N TRP A 313 19.21 1.04 -3.88
CA TRP A 313 18.95 2.49 -3.93
C TRP A 313 18.51 3.00 -5.32
N TYR A 314 18.97 2.34 -6.39
CA TYR A 314 18.65 2.71 -7.78
C TYR A 314 17.43 1.98 -8.35
N TYR A 315 16.76 1.11 -7.57
CA TYR A 315 15.64 0.28 -8.04
C TYR A 315 14.57 1.10 -8.78
N TYR A 316 14.09 2.17 -8.15
CA TYR A 316 13.00 2.96 -8.72
C TYR A 316 13.42 3.79 -9.93
N LEU A 317 14.72 4.09 -10.09
CA LEU A 317 15.26 4.74 -11.28
C LEU A 317 15.21 3.77 -12.47
N VAL A 318 15.60 2.51 -12.26
CA VAL A 318 15.47 1.44 -13.27
C VAL A 318 14.00 1.17 -13.56
N ALA A 319 13.15 1.08 -12.53
CA ALA A 319 11.71 0.88 -12.70
C ALA A 319 11.05 1.98 -13.54
N LEU A 320 11.34 3.26 -13.26
CA LEU A 320 10.91 4.35 -14.14
C LEU A 320 11.46 4.19 -15.55
N ALA A 321 12.76 3.93 -15.70
CA ALA A 321 13.42 3.84 -17.01
C ALA A 321 12.78 2.78 -17.94
N VAL A 322 12.33 1.64 -17.40
CA VAL A 322 11.78 0.52 -18.21
C VAL A 322 10.25 0.44 -18.26
N LYS A 323 9.54 0.89 -17.21
CA LYS A 323 8.07 0.84 -17.14
C LYS A 323 7.39 2.09 -17.69
N VAL A 324 8.08 3.23 -17.76
CA VAL A 324 7.52 4.47 -18.35
C VAL A 324 7.66 4.40 -19.88
N PRO A 325 6.59 4.68 -20.65
CA PRO A 325 6.66 4.65 -22.12
C PRO A 325 7.63 5.68 -22.70
N LEU A 326 8.27 5.33 -23.83
CA LEU A 326 9.22 6.21 -24.53
C LEU A 326 8.57 7.53 -24.98
N GLY A 327 7.25 7.53 -25.25
CA GLY A 327 6.48 8.75 -25.52
C GLY A 327 6.51 9.75 -24.35
N VAL A 328 6.45 9.27 -23.10
CA VAL A 328 6.61 10.13 -21.91
C VAL A 328 8.04 10.67 -21.83
N TRP A 329 9.05 9.82 -22.00
CA TRP A 329 10.46 10.23 -21.95
C TRP A 329 10.80 11.29 -23.02
N LEU A 330 10.27 11.14 -24.23
CA LEU A 330 10.39 12.14 -25.31
C LEU A 330 9.82 13.50 -24.90
N LEU A 331 8.64 13.51 -24.26
CA LEU A 331 8.00 14.73 -23.76
C LEU A 331 8.76 15.34 -22.58
N PHE A 332 9.30 14.51 -21.68
CA PHE A 332 10.18 14.96 -20.60
C PHE A 332 11.45 15.64 -21.14
N GLY A 333 12.14 15.01 -22.10
CA GLY A 333 13.31 15.57 -22.75
C GLY A 333 13.01 16.89 -23.47
N GLY A 334 11.90 16.97 -24.21
CA GLY A 334 11.44 18.21 -24.83
C GLY A 334 11.12 19.33 -23.84
N ARG A 335 10.45 18.99 -22.74
CA ARG A 335 10.07 19.94 -21.68
C ARG A 335 11.27 20.43 -20.87
N ALA A 336 12.28 19.56 -20.67
CA ALA A 336 13.57 19.91 -20.06
C ALA A 336 14.39 20.81 -20.99
N ALA A 337 14.53 20.46 -22.27
CA ALA A 337 15.23 21.26 -23.27
C ALA A 337 14.60 22.66 -23.43
N ALA A 338 13.28 22.77 -23.43
CA ALA A 338 12.57 24.05 -23.40
C ALA A 338 12.89 24.88 -22.13
N GLY A 339 13.04 24.21 -20.98
CA GLY A 339 13.48 24.84 -19.73
C GLY A 339 14.92 25.39 -19.82
N VAL A 340 15.87 24.59 -20.32
CA VAL A 340 17.28 24.97 -20.48
C VAL A 340 17.45 26.13 -21.47
N ARG A 341 16.73 26.12 -22.60
CA ARG A 341 16.70 27.27 -23.52
C ARG A 341 16.10 28.51 -22.85
N GLY A 342 15.05 28.34 -22.04
CA GLY A 342 14.47 29.40 -21.22
C GLY A 342 15.49 30.07 -20.30
N LEU A 343 16.32 29.28 -19.60
CA LEU A 343 17.38 29.81 -18.74
C LEU A 343 18.41 30.65 -19.50
N ARG A 344 18.75 30.28 -20.74
CA ARG A 344 19.65 31.06 -21.62
C ARG A 344 19.04 32.40 -22.05
N SER A 345 17.72 32.49 -22.16
CA SER A 345 16.99 33.74 -22.43
C SER A 345 16.66 34.57 -21.17
N GLY A 346 17.16 34.17 -20.00
CA GLY A 346 16.94 34.86 -18.73
C GLY A 346 16.14 34.03 -17.71
N TRP A 347 16.36 34.30 -16.42
CA TRP A 347 15.73 33.53 -15.34
C TRP A 347 14.22 33.82 -15.21
N ARG A 348 13.38 32.94 -15.77
CA ARG A 348 11.95 32.93 -15.44
C ARG A 348 11.72 32.27 -14.08
N ARG A 349 11.19 33.03 -13.11
CA ARG A 349 10.73 32.45 -11.84
C ARG A 349 9.64 31.39 -12.08
N PRO A 350 9.69 30.22 -11.43
CA PRO A 350 8.64 29.21 -11.51
C PRO A 350 7.37 29.64 -10.76
N SER A 351 6.22 29.08 -11.12
CA SER A 351 5.01 29.17 -10.28
C SER A 351 5.14 28.30 -9.02
N SER A 352 4.29 28.48 -8.00
CA SER A 352 4.35 27.61 -6.83
C SER A 352 3.92 26.19 -7.17
N GLY A 353 3.01 26.03 -8.14
CA GLY A 353 2.72 24.73 -8.75
C GLY A 353 3.96 24.07 -9.37
N GLU A 354 4.77 24.81 -10.15
CA GLU A 354 6.03 24.28 -10.70
C GLU A 354 7.05 23.91 -9.61
N VAL A 355 7.16 24.71 -8.53
CA VAL A 355 8.02 24.40 -7.37
C VAL A 355 7.56 23.13 -6.66
N LEU A 356 6.25 23.00 -6.37
CA LEU A 356 5.72 21.83 -5.67
C LEU A 356 5.84 20.55 -6.49
N ILE A 357 5.57 20.60 -7.79
CA ILE A 357 5.82 19.47 -8.70
C ILE A 357 7.28 19.03 -8.64
N ALA A 358 8.22 19.98 -8.73
CA ALA A 358 9.65 19.68 -8.68
C ALA A 358 10.07 19.09 -7.32
N MET A 359 9.56 19.62 -6.20
CA MET A 359 9.85 19.09 -4.86
C MET A 359 9.19 17.74 -4.62
N SER A 360 7.94 17.52 -5.05
CA SER A 360 7.28 16.21 -4.93
C SER A 360 8.00 15.11 -5.70
N ILE A 361 8.41 15.38 -6.95
CA ILE A 361 9.17 14.41 -7.75
C ILE A 361 10.56 14.22 -7.15
N GLY A 362 11.32 15.30 -6.97
CA GLY A 362 12.71 15.23 -6.51
C GLY A 362 12.87 14.61 -5.12
N ALA A 363 12.08 15.05 -4.13
CA ALA A 363 12.17 14.53 -2.78
C ALA A 363 11.70 13.07 -2.69
N MET A 364 10.65 12.67 -3.40
CA MET A 364 10.22 11.27 -3.41
C MET A 364 11.28 10.34 -4.03
N LEU A 365 11.92 10.75 -5.12
CA LEU A 365 13.04 10.00 -5.72
C LEU A 365 14.23 9.87 -4.75
N VAL A 366 14.60 10.95 -4.07
CA VAL A 366 15.67 10.92 -3.04
C VAL A 366 15.29 10.03 -1.86
N LEU A 367 14.07 10.15 -1.32
CA LEU A 367 13.60 9.38 -0.16
C LEU A 367 13.50 7.89 -0.47
N THR A 368 13.00 7.53 -1.65
CA THR A 368 12.91 6.13 -2.09
C THR A 368 14.28 5.52 -2.39
N ALA A 369 15.24 6.31 -2.89
CA ALA A 369 16.62 5.86 -3.06
C ALA A 369 17.36 5.66 -1.72
N LEU A 370 17.14 6.54 -0.73
CA LEU A 370 17.82 6.47 0.57
C LEU A 370 17.22 5.44 1.55
N GLY A 371 15.92 5.15 1.49
CA GLY A 371 15.20 4.46 2.56
C GLY A 371 14.52 3.12 2.23
N SER A 372 14.43 2.72 0.95
CA SER A 372 13.54 1.61 0.56
C SER A 372 14.23 0.24 0.60
N LYS A 373 14.22 -0.43 1.77
CA LYS A 373 14.68 -1.82 1.91
C LYS A 373 13.81 -2.84 1.15
N ARG A 374 12.53 -2.53 0.97
CA ARG A 374 11.56 -3.32 0.20
C ARG A 374 11.36 -2.65 -1.17
N ASN A 375 11.51 -3.40 -2.26
CA ASN A 375 11.32 -2.88 -3.62
C ASN A 375 10.28 -3.70 -4.39
N TYR A 376 9.00 -3.53 -4.02
CA TYR A 376 7.85 -4.17 -4.67
C TYR A 376 7.20 -3.26 -5.73
N GLY A 377 8.00 -2.80 -6.69
CA GLY A 377 7.55 -2.23 -7.96
C GLY A 377 7.24 -0.73 -8.03
N LEU A 378 7.00 -0.25 -9.27
CA LEU A 378 6.80 1.16 -9.59
C LEU A 378 5.62 1.80 -8.83
N ARG A 379 4.68 1.00 -8.33
CA ARG A 379 3.47 1.44 -7.62
C ARG A 379 3.72 2.49 -6.54
N TYR A 380 4.83 2.40 -5.79
CA TYR A 380 5.21 3.41 -4.78
C TYR A 380 5.46 4.82 -5.35
N LEU A 381 5.80 4.95 -6.63
CA LEU A 381 5.97 6.24 -7.32
C LEU A 381 4.74 6.67 -8.14
N LEU A 382 3.70 5.84 -8.22
CA LEU A 382 2.47 6.17 -8.97
C LEU A 382 1.84 7.53 -8.57
N PRO A 383 1.85 7.96 -7.28
CA PRO A 383 1.33 9.29 -6.89
C PRO A 383 2.07 10.49 -7.52
N LEU A 384 3.26 10.27 -8.09
CA LEU A 384 3.99 11.30 -8.84
C LEU A 384 3.49 11.47 -10.28
N ALA A 385 2.79 10.48 -10.84
CA ALA A 385 2.40 10.47 -12.25
C ALA A 385 1.53 11.68 -12.64
N PRO A 386 0.55 12.15 -11.83
CA PRO A 386 -0.18 13.39 -12.12
C PRO A 386 0.73 14.63 -12.16
N SER A 387 1.66 14.78 -11.21
CA SER A 387 2.63 15.89 -11.20
C SER A 387 3.54 15.87 -12.43
N ALA A 388 4.00 14.68 -12.84
CA ALA A 388 4.76 14.46 -14.06
C ALA A 388 3.98 14.84 -15.33
N ILE A 389 2.74 14.35 -15.46
CA ILE A 389 1.83 14.64 -16.57
C ILE A 389 1.55 16.15 -16.67
N VAL A 390 1.21 16.79 -15.55
CA VAL A 390 0.98 18.23 -15.48
C VAL A 390 2.23 18.99 -15.95
N TRP A 391 3.44 18.62 -15.48
CA TRP A 391 4.68 19.30 -15.87
C TRP A 391 4.97 19.27 -17.38
N VAL A 392 4.83 18.10 -18.02
CA VAL A 392 5.04 17.95 -19.47
C VAL A 392 3.93 18.59 -20.30
N SER A 393 2.70 18.65 -19.77
CA SER A 393 1.53 19.20 -20.49
C SER A 393 1.71 20.66 -20.94
N ARG A 394 2.60 21.42 -20.29
CA ARG A 394 3.00 22.78 -20.71
C ARG A 394 3.48 22.86 -22.17
N LEU A 395 3.99 21.77 -22.75
CA LEU A 395 4.40 21.71 -24.17
C LEU A 395 3.24 22.01 -25.13
N ALA A 396 1.99 21.68 -24.77
CA ALA A 396 0.81 21.95 -25.58
C ALA A 396 0.51 23.45 -25.75
N GLU A 397 0.93 24.29 -24.81
CA GLU A 397 0.80 25.76 -24.90
C GLU A 397 2.02 26.41 -25.60
N GLY A 398 2.94 25.60 -26.12
CA GLY A 398 4.20 26.07 -26.71
C GLY A 398 4.13 26.48 -28.19
N PRO A 399 5.29 26.84 -28.78
CA PRO A 399 5.42 27.10 -30.20
C PRO A 399 5.10 25.84 -31.04
N ARG A 400 4.96 25.99 -32.36
CA ARG A 400 4.56 24.90 -33.29
C ARG A 400 5.38 23.61 -33.07
N GLY A 401 6.70 23.70 -32.90
CA GLY A 401 7.56 22.54 -32.64
C GLY A 401 7.29 21.82 -31.31
N ALA A 402 6.93 22.56 -30.25
CA ALA A 402 6.56 21.95 -28.96
C ALA A 402 5.20 21.24 -29.06
N ARG A 403 4.24 21.81 -29.79
CA ARG A 403 2.94 21.19 -30.08
C ARG A 403 3.05 19.97 -31.00
N ALA A 404 3.93 20.00 -31.99
CA ALA A 404 4.26 18.83 -32.81
C ALA A 404 4.86 17.71 -31.95
N LEU A 405 5.78 18.04 -31.04
CA LEU A 405 6.34 17.08 -30.09
C LEU A 405 5.26 16.50 -29.15
N SER A 406 4.33 17.33 -28.66
CA SER A 406 3.15 16.87 -27.91
C SER A 406 2.32 15.86 -28.71
N ALA A 407 2.05 16.13 -29.99
CA ALA A 407 1.28 15.23 -30.86
C ALA A 407 2.01 13.90 -31.11
N VAL A 408 3.32 13.93 -31.40
CA VAL A 408 4.14 12.72 -31.56
C VAL A 408 4.20 11.90 -30.26
N GLY A 409 4.40 12.56 -29.12
CA GLY A 409 4.39 11.91 -27.81
C GLY A 409 3.06 11.23 -27.52
N LEU A 410 1.94 11.92 -27.75
CA LEU A 410 0.59 11.37 -27.58
C LEU A 410 0.30 10.19 -28.54
N LEU A 411 0.76 10.26 -29.79
CA LEU A 411 0.65 9.15 -30.74
C LEU A 411 1.43 7.93 -30.26
N LEU A 412 2.65 8.12 -29.74
CA LEU A 412 3.44 7.04 -29.15
C LEU A 412 2.77 6.43 -27.91
N MET A 413 2.07 7.23 -27.09
CA MET A 413 1.26 6.70 -25.97
C MET A 413 0.08 5.87 -26.47
N ALA A 414 -0.65 6.34 -27.49
CA ALA A 414 -1.77 5.62 -28.08
C ALA A 414 -1.32 4.28 -28.69
N VAL A 415 -0.23 4.27 -29.47
CA VAL A 415 0.36 3.04 -30.03
C VAL A 415 0.88 2.12 -28.94
N THR A 416 1.43 2.67 -27.84
CA THR A 416 1.86 1.87 -26.69
C THR A 416 0.67 1.13 -26.05
N VAL A 417 -0.40 1.85 -25.69
CA VAL A 417 -1.59 1.25 -25.09
C VAL A 417 -2.26 0.27 -26.04
N ALA A 418 -2.43 0.61 -27.32
CA ALA A 418 -3.02 -0.29 -28.32
C ALA A 418 -2.23 -1.59 -28.53
N ARG A 419 -0.93 -1.62 -28.19
CA ARG A 419 -0.08 -2.83 -28.28
C ARG A 419 -0.02 -3.64 -26.99
N CYS A 420 -0.22 -3.02 -25.82
CA CYS A 420 -0.12 -3.73 -24.53
C CYS A 420 -1.47 -4.03 -23.87
N HIS A 421 -2.55 -3.36 -24.26
CA HIS A 421 -3.89 -3.63 -23.76
C HIS A 421 -4.35 -5.06 -24.13
N PRO A 422 -4.91 -5.88 -23.22
CA PRO A 422 -5.36 -5.59 -21.84
C PRO A 422 -4.37 -6.09 -20.76
N HIS A 423 -3.07 -5.99 -21.06
CA HIS A 423 -1.96 -6.52 -20.27
C HIS A 423 -1.02 -5.37 -19.81
N GLU A 424 -1.60 -4.22 -19.46
CA GLU A 424 -0.88 -3.00 -19.13
C GLU A 424 0.02 -3.13 -17.88
N LEU A 425 -0.30 -4.00 -16.91
CA LEU A 425 0.59 -4.22 -15.77
C LEU A 425 1.89 -4.87 -16.22
N SER A 426 1.83 -5.77 -17.19
CA SER A 426 2.97 -6.50 -17.76
C SER A 426 3.71 -5.69 -18.84
N TYR A 427 3.34 -4.43 -19.07
CA TYR A 427 4.00 -3.53 -20.03
C TYR A 427 5.44 -3.19 -19.63
N PHE A 428 6.38 -3.37 -20.55
CA PHE A 428 7.71 -2.76 -20.50
C PHE A 428 7.98 -2.06 -21.83
N ASN A 429 8.77 -0.99 -21.80
CA ASN A 429 9.09 -0.24 -23.01
C ASN A 429 10.09 -0.99 -23.91
N ALA A 430 10.20 -0.54 -25.16
CA ALA A 430 10.97 -1.24 -26.18
C ALA A 430 12.48 -1.35 -25.86
N LEU A 431 13.04 -0.42 -25.07
CA LEU A 431 14.46 -0.47 -24.67
C LEU A 431 14.75 -1.57 -23.64
N ALA A 432 13.73 -2.05 -22.93
CA ALA A 432 13.81 -3.20 -22.03
C ALA A 432 13.47 -4.54 -22.71
N GLY A 433 13.36 -4.56 -24.05
CA GLY A 433 12.96 -5.76 -24.81
C GLY A 433 11.46 -6.08 -24.72
N GLY A 434 10.61 -5.10 -24.36
CA GLY A 434 9.20 -5.34 -24.09
C GLY A 434 8.97 -6.30 -22.92
N THR A 435 7.76 -6.85 -22.80
CA THR A 435 7.41 -7.77 -21.69
C THR A 435 8.35 -8.99 -21.59
N ALA A 436 8.75 -9.56 -22.73
CA ALA A 436 9.62 -10.72 -22.79
C ALA A 436 11.07 -10.46 -22.34
N GLY A 437 11.58 -9.23 -22.47
CA GLY A 437 12.86 -8.81 -21.88
C GLY A 437 12.70 -8.27 -20.46
N GLY A 438 11.59 -7.60 -20.17
CA GLY A 438 11.28 -6.96 -18.89
C GLY A 438 11.31 -7.88 -17.68
N ARG A 439 10.96 -9.16 -17.86
CA ARG A 439 11.04 -10.21 -16.82
C ARG A 439 12.45 -10.46 -16.26
N PHE A 440 13.48 -10.13 -17.02
CA PHE A 440 14.87 -10.21 -16.54
C PHE A 440 15.31 -8.94 -15.81
N VAL A 441 14.50 -7.88 -15.84
CA VAL A 441 14.76 -6.59 -15.19
C VAL A 441 13.95 -6.44 -13.90
N LEU A 442 12.64 -6.73 -13.95
CA LEU A 442 11.70 -6.60 -12.83
C LEU A 442 10.65 -7.71 -12.87
N ALA A 443 10.13 -8.04 -11.69
CA ALA A 443 9.07 -9.03 -11.49
C ALA A 443 8.06 -8.50 -10.45
N ASP A 444 7.29 -9.39 -9.83
CA ASP A 444 6.25 -9.08 -8.85
C ASP A 444 5.21 -8.09 -9.46
N SER A 445 4.73 -7.08 -8.72
CA SER A 445 3.76 -6.08 -9.18
C SER A 445 4.19 -5.22 -10.38
N ASN A 446 5.39 -5.43 -10.95
CA ASN A 446 5.80 -4.86 -12.23
C ASN A 446 5.53 -5.77 -13.44
N LEU A 447 5.19 -7.04 -13.26
CA LEU A 447 5.04 -8.00 -14.37
C LEU A 447 3.95 -9.03 -14.09
N ASP A 448 4.20 -9.89 -13.11
CA ASP A 448 3.39 -11.04 -12.72
C ASP A 448 3.07 -10.89 -11.24
N TRP A 449 1.86 -10.42 -10.98
CA TRP A 449 1.33 -10.26 -9.63
C TRP A 449 0.36 -11.38 -9.25
N GLY A 450 0.46 -12.54 -9.92
CA GLY A 450 -0.43 -13.68 -9.75
C GLY A 450 -1.75 -13.55 -10.50
N GLN A 451 -1.72 -12.93 -11.69
CA GLN A 451 -2.91 -12.53 -12.47
C GLN A 451 -3.08 -13.28 -13.82
N GLY A 452 -2.19 -14.24 -14.10
CA GLY A 452 -2.11 -14.95 -15.38
C GLY A 452 -3.08 -16.12 -15.55
N ALA A 453 -3.83 -16.53 -14.53
CA ALA A 453 -4.65 -17.75 -14.59
C ALA A 453 -5.71 -17.71 -15.71
N ARG A 454 -6.32 -16.55 -15.98
CA ARG A 454 -7.26 -16.40 -17.11
C ARG A 454 -6.59 -16.53 -18.47
N ALA A 455 -5.34 -16.10 -18.61
CA ALA A 455 -4.58 -16.23 -19.85
C ALA A 455 -4.16 -17.70 -20.07
N LEU A 456 -3.70 -18.39 -19.02
CA LEU A 456 -3.41 -19.83 -19.08
C LEU A 456 -4.66 -20.66 -19.40
N ALA A 457 -5.79 -20.40 -18.73
CA ALA A 457 -7.05 -21.10 -19.01
C ALA A 457 -7.58 -20.82 -20.42
N ARG A 458 -7.33 -19.64 -21.00
CA ARG A 458 -7.61 -19.34 -22.41
C ARG A 458 -6.73 -20.21 -23.33
N LEU A 459 -5.43 -20.27 -23.06
CA LEU A 459 -4.48 -21.06 -23.85
C LEU A 459 -4.84 -22.56 -23.84
N GLN A 460 -5.20 -23.14 -22.68
CA GLN A 460 -5.68 -24.53 -22.56
C GLN A 460 -7.01 -24.83 -23.27
N ARG A 461 -7.79 -23.80 -23.63
CA ARG A 461 -9.00 -23.94 -24.47
C ARG A 461 -8.68 -23.91 -25.96
N ILE A 462 -7.73 -23.07 -26.38
CA ILE A 462 -7.30 -22.94 -27.79
C ILE A 462 -6.41 -24.12 -28.19
N GLU A 463 -5.53 -24.56 -27.29
CA GLU A 463 -4.54 -25.60 -27.51
C GLU A 463 -4.70 -26.70 -26.43
N PRO A 464 -5.59 -27.70 -26.65
CA PRO A 464 -5.90 -28.73 -25.65
C PRO A 464 -4.73 -29.60 -25.20
N ALA A 465 -3.62 -29.61 -25.94
CA ALA A 465 -2.38 -30.28 -25.54
C ALA A 465 -1.83 -29.74 -24.21
N TYR A 466 -1.99 -28.44 -23.93
CA TYR A 466 -1.57 -27.82 -22.65
C TYR A 466 -2.51 -28.13 -21.48
N ARG A 467 -3.45 -29.08 -21.60
CA ARG A 467 -4.24 -29.60 -20.46
C ARG A 467 -3.49 -30.67 -19.68
N ASP A 468 -2.57 -31.38 -20.33
CA ASP A 468 -1.61 -32.27 -19.67
C ASP A 468 -0.44 -31.44 -19.14
N LEU A 469 -0.69 -30.75 -18.02
CA LEU A 469 0.14 -29.67 -17.52
C LEU A 469 0.26 -29.69 -15.99
N THR A 470 1.49 -29.51 -15.51
CA THR A 470 1.80 -29.21 -14.11
C THR A 470 2.08 -27.72 -14.00
N THR A 471 1.28 -26.98 -13.22
CA THR A 471 1.36 -25.53 -13.09
C THR A 471 1.91 -25.16 -11.71
N TYR A 472 3.04 -24.44 -11.68
CA TYR A 472 3.55 -23.74 -10.51
C TYR A 472 3.16 -22.26 -10.61
N TYR A 473 2.14 -21.87 -9.85
CA TYR A 473 1.43 -20.60 -9.97
C TYR A 473 1.79 -19.65 -8.82
N PHE A 474 2.08 -18.39 -9.11
CA PHE A 474 2.23 -17.36 -8.08
C PHE A 474 0.87 -16.77 -7.68
N GLY A 475 0.58 -16.66 -6.38
CA GLY A 475 -0.55 -15.91 -5.83
C GLY A 475 -1.41 -16.68 -4.82
N ASP A 476 -2.51 -16.08 -4.36
CA ASP A 476 -3.29 -16.54 -3.19
C ASP A 476 -4.62 -17.26 -3.54
N THR A 477 -4.80 -17.64 -4.81
CA THR A 477 -6.04 -18.25 -5.30
C THR A 477 -5.73 -19.48 -6.15
N ASP A 478 -6.54 -20.53 -6.03
CA ASP A 478 -6.42 -21.67 -6.94
C ASP A 478 -6.74 -21.21 -8.37
N PRO A 479 -5.80 -21.32 -9.33
CA PRO A 479 -6.06 -20.98 -10.74
C PRO A 479 -7.20 -21.83 -11.35
N GLY A 480 -7.60 -22.93 -10.71
CA GLY A 480 -8.83 -23.68 -11.00
C GLY A 480 -10.11 -22.83 -10.97
N HIS A 481 -10.23 -21.82 -10.10
CA HIS A 481 -11.37 -20.88 -10.08
C HIS A 481 -11.53 -20.07 -11.39
N TYR A 482 -10.45 -19.98 -12.19
CA TYR A 482 -10.44 -19.32 -13.50
C TYR A 482 -10.46 -20.31 -14.67
N GLY A 483 -10.64 -21.60 -14.39
CA GLY A 483 -10.74 -22.68 -15.38
C GLY A 483 -9.41 -23.26 -15.84
N VAL A 484 -8.32 -23.11 -15.07
CA VAL A 484 -7.06 -23.83 -15.34
C VAL A 484 -7.20 -25.29 -14.92
N VAL A 485 -6.85 -26.21 -15.83
CA VAL A 485 -6.87 -27.66 -15.60
C VAL A 485 -5.45 -28.24 -15.53
N GLY A 486 -5.32 -29.48 -15.05
CA GLY A 486 -4.03 -30.13 -14.80
C GLY A 486 -3.66 -30.16 -13.31
N VAL A 487 -2.41 -30.50 -13.01
CA VAL A 487 -1.85 -30.45 -11.65
C VAL A 487 -1.49 -29.00 -11.32
N ARG A 488 -1.81 -28.51 -10.12
CA ARG A 488 -1.66 -27.09 -9.75
C ARG A 488 -1.02 -26.97 -8.37
N PHE A 489 0.17 -26.38 -8.32
CA PHE A 489 0.86 -25.95 -7.10
C PHE A 489 0.76 -24.44 -7.00
N VAL A 490 0.19 -23.95 -5.91
CA VAL A 490 0.06 -22.52 -5.63
C VAL A 490 1.16 -22.12 -4.65
N VAL A 491 1.90 -21.08 -5.00
CA VAL A 491 3.00 -20.52 -4.22
C VAL A 491 2.67 -19.05 -3.99
N ASP A 492 2.45 -18.70 -2.73
CA ASP A 492 2.15 -17.35 -2.28
C ASP A 492 3.44 -16.54 -2.04
N ALA A 493 3.31 -15.37 -1.39
CA ALA A 493 4.43 -14.55 -0.96
C ALA A 493 4.94 -14.89 0.47
N ALA A 494 4.55 -16.05 1.03
CA ALA A 494 5.02 -16.49 2.34
C ALA A 494 6.47 -17.01 2.27
N ALA A 495 7.06 -17.28 3.45
CA ALA A 495 8.39 -17.89 3.54
C ALA A 495 8.34 -19.42 3.35
N ASP A 496 7.25 -20.05 3.79
CA ASP A 496 7.09 -21.51 3.81
C ASP A 496 6.03 -21.95 2.80
N HIS A 497 6.29 -23.06 2.10
CA HIS A 497 5.41 -23.59 1.06
C HIS A 497 5.14 -25.09 1.27
N PRO A 498 4.39 -25.49 2.31
CA PRO A 498 4.21 -26.89 2.70
C PRO A 498 3.47 -27.75 1.66
N GLY A 499 2.75 -27.13 0.72
CA GLY A 499 2.12 -27.82 -0.42
C GLY A 499 3.03 -28.03 -1.62
N LEU A 500 4.28 -27.54 -1.59
CA LEU A 500 5.22 -27.63 -2.69
C LEU A 500 6.02 -28.94 -2.62
N PRO A 501 6.21 -29.68 -3.72
CA PRO A 501 7.08 -30.87 -3.73
C PRO A 501 8.52 -30.52 -3.34
N ALA A 502 9.20 -31.39 -2.60
CA ALA A 502 10.58 -31.17 -2.12
C ALA A 502 11.62 -30.95 -3.25
N ARG A 503 11.31 -31.34 -4.49
CA ARG A 503 12.09 -31.04 -5.70
C ARG A 503 11.14 -30.65 -6.83
N PHE A 504 11.57 -29.71 -7.67
CA PHE A 504 10.85 -29.32 -8.88
C PHE A 504 10.71 -30.53 -9.81
N ARG A 505 9.48 -30.85 -10.21
CA ARG A 505 9.14 -32.03 -11.03
C ARG A 505 7.81 -31.83 -11.78
N ALA A 506 7.60 -32.56 -12.85
CA ALA A 506 6.29 -32.67 -13.50
C ALA A 506 6.10 -34.10 -14.03
N GLU A 507 4.94 -34.70 -13.72
CA GLU A 507 4.52 -36.03 -14.22
C GLU A 507 3.73 -35.91 -15.54
N THR A 508 3.44 -34.69 -15.97
CA THR A 508 2.67 -34.32 -17.17
C THR A 508 3.60 -33.94 -18.32
N ARG A 509 3.13 -33.99 -19.58
CA ARG A 509 3.93 -33.61 -20.77
C ARG A 509 4.48 -32.19 -20.76
N PHE A 510 3.79 -31.25 -20.11
CA PHE A 510 4.20 -29.86 -19.99
C PHE A 510 4.32 -29.40 -18.53
N VAL A 511 5.15 -28.39 -18.28
CA VAL A 511 5.23 -27.66 -17.01
C VAL A 511 5.09 -26.16 -17.26
N ALA A 512 4.18 -25.50 -16.52
CA ALA A 512 3.97 -24.06 -16.53
C ALA A 512 4.50 -23.45 -15.24
N VAL A 513 5.23 -22.33 -15.33
CA VAL A 513 5.75 -21.59 -14.16
C VAL A 513 5.49 -20.10 -14.29
N SER A 514 4.98 -19.50 -13.21
CA SER A 514 4.84 -18.04 -13.05
C SER A 514 6.20 -17.34 -13.09
N ALA A 515 6.32 -16.26 -13.86
CA ALA A 515 7.55 -15.48 -14.02
C ALA A 515 8.07 -14.92 -12.69
N SER A 516 7.16 -14.61 -11.75
CA SER A 516 7.55 -14.14 -10.41
C SER A 516 8.09 -15.25 -9.48
N LEU A 517 7.88 -16.53 -9.81
CA LEU A 517 8.53 -17.67 -9.15
C LEU A 517 9.88 -18.02 -9.80
N GLN A 518 9.92 -18.07 -11.14
CA GLN A 518 11.13 -18.45 -11.87
C GLN A 518 12.22 -17.38 -11.78
N HIS A 519 11.87 -16.12 -12.10
CA HIS A 519 12.83 -15.02 -12.09
C HIS A 519 12.64 -14.11 -10.87
N GLY A 520 11.40 -13.86 -10.46
CA GLY A 520 11.06 -12.88 -9.43
C GLY A 520 11.50 -13.24 -8.00
N PRO A 521 11.01 -12.51 -6.98
CA PRO A 521 11.50 -12.62 -5.61
C PRO A 521 10.90 -13.78 -4.80
N TRP A 522 9.95 -14.53 -5.35
CA TRP A 522 9.11 -15.49 -4.62
C TRP A 522 9.48 -16.95 -4.89
N GLY A 523 9.00 -17.86 -4.03
CA GLY A 523 9.34 -19.29 -4.06
C GLY A 523 10.76 -19.61 -3.56
N PRO A 524 11.07 -20.90 -3.27
CA PRO A 524 12.34 -21.28 -2.68
C PRO A 524 13.52 -20.96 -3.60
N GLU A 525 14.64 -20.53 -3.01
CA GLU A 525 15.80 -20.16 -3.82
C GLU A 525 16.34 -21.36 -4.60
N GLY A 526 16.61 -21.15 -5.89
CA GLY A 526 17.16 -22.18 -6.76
C GLY A 526 16.18 -23.24 -7.27
N TYR A 527 14.96 -23.32 -6.72
CA TYR A 527 13.99 -24.38 -7.03
C TYR A 527 13.68 -24.53 -8.53
N PHE A 528 13.59 -23.41 -9.26
CA PHE A 528 13.27 -23.37 -10.69
C PHE A 528 14.49 -23.29 -11.62
N ARG A 529 15.74 -23.44 -11.11
CA ARG A 529 16.99 -23.31 -11.92
C ARG A 529 17.08 -24.31 -13.08
N ALA A 530 16.37 -25.44 -13.02
CA ALA A 530 16.30 -26.39 -14.14
C ALA A 530 15.65 -25.81 -15.41
N LEU A 531 15.00 -24.64 -15.31
CA LEU A 531 14.45 -23.90 -16.45
C LEU A 531 15.40 -22.83 -17.00
N ASP A 532 16.53 -22.58 -16.36
CA ASP A 532 17.48 -21.55 -16.79
C ASP A 532 18.17 -21.98 -18.10
N GLY A 533 18.12 -21.10 -19.11
CA GLY A 533 18.60 -21.40 -20.46
C GLY A 533 17.67 -22.26 -21.32
N VAL A 534 16.64 -22.89 -20.73
CA VAL A 534 15.63 -23.64 -21.50
C VAL A 534 14.67 -22.65 -22.19
N PRO A 535 14.50 -22.69 -23.52
CA PRO A 535 13.52 -21.85 -24.19
C PRO A 535 12.10 -22.36 -23.89
N PRO A 536 11.16 -21.47 -23.50
CA PRO A 536 9.77 -21.85 -23.33
C PRO A 536 9.15 -22.28 -24.66
N ASP A 537 8.30 -23.31 -24.61
CA ASP A 537 7.48 -23.78 -25.72
C ASP A 537 6.42 -22.72 -26.06
N ARG A 538 5.83 -22.10 -25.03
CA ARG A 538 4.83 -21.04 -25.14
C ARG A 538 4.90 -20.08 -23.96
N LEU A 539 4.48 -18.84 -24.18
CA LEU A 539 4.17 -17.88 -23.11
C LEU A 539 2.67 -17.58 -23.14
N THR A 540 2.06 -17.30 -22.00
CA THR A 540 0.72 -16.68 -21.98
C THR A 540 0.75 -15.30 -22.65
N ASP A 541 -0.39 -14.84 -23.17
CA ASP A 541 -0.44 -13.60 -23.97
C ASP A 541 -0.09 -12.32 -23.16
N ASP A 542 -0.17 -12.39 -21.83
CA ASP A 542 0.28 -11.35 -20.89
C ASP A 542 1.77 -11.48 -20.50
N GLY A 543 2.44 -12.55 -20.93
CA GLY A 543 3.85 -12.84 -20.65
C GLY A 543 4.15 -13.22 -19.20
N THR A 544 3.14 -13.51 -18.37
CA THR A 544 3.32 -13.77 -16.93
C THR A 544 3.61 -15.23 -16.59
N ILE A 545 3.19 -16.19 -17.44
CA ILE A 545 3.41 -17.62 -17.24
C ILE A 545 4.13 -18.20 -18.46
N ALA A 546 5.20 -18.95 -18.21
CA ALA A 546 5.96 -19.65 -19.23
C ALA A 546 5.66 -21.15 -19.19
N ILE A 547 5.42 -21.76 -20.36
CA ILE A 547 5.17 -23.20 -20.54
C ILE A 547 6.39 -23.83 -21.19
N TYR A 548 6.84 -24.95 -20.63
CA TYR A 548 7.96 -25.75 -21.07
C TYR A 548 7.49 -27.18 -21.33
N ARG A 549 8.17 -27.91 -22.23
CA ARG A 549 7.98 -29.35 -22.35
C ARG A 549 8.78 -30.07 -21.28
N SER A 550 8.16 -31.01 -20.56
CA SER A 550 8.80 -31.72 -19.44
C SER A 550 10.00 -32.55 -19.87
N ASP A 551 9.98 -33.13 -21.07
CA ASP A 551 11.09 -33.91 -21.63
C ASP A 551 12.38 -33.08 -21.85
N ARG A 552 12.24 -31.78 -22.13
CA ARG A 552 13.38 -30.84 -22.25
C ARG A 552 13.93 -30.35 -20.91
N VAL A 553 13.17 -30.50 -19.82
CA VAL A 553 13.50 -29.99 -18.49
C VAL A 553 14.02 -31.09 -17.56
N PHE A 554 13.39 -32.27 -17.61
CA PHE A 554 13.66 -33.40 -16.72
C PHE A 554 14.28 -34.61 -17.44
N GLY A 555 14.44 -34.55 -18.75
CA GLY A 555 14.85 -35.69 -19.58
C GLY A 555 13.70 -36.65 -19.91
N SER A 556 13.93 -37.55 -20.87
CA SER A 556 12.92 -38.49 -21.35
C SER A 556 12.57 -39.62 -20.37
N GLU A 557 13.43 -39.92 -19.40
CA GLU A 557 13.25 -41.03 -18.45
C GLU A 557 12.28 -40.71 -17.30
N GLN A 558 12.01 -39.43 -17.00
CA GLN A 558 11.09 -39.03 -15.92
C GLN A 558 9.66 -38.74 -16.38
N VAL A 559 9.42 -38.62 -17.69
CA VAL A 559 8.07 -38.43 -18.22
C VAL A 559 7.40 -39.79 -18.36
N ALA A 560 6.64 -40.18 -17.34
CA ALA A 560 5.87 -41.42 -17.36
C ALA A 560 4.97 -41.44 -18.61
N ALA A 561 5.20 -42.41 -19.50
CA ALA A 561 4.37 -42.58 -20.67
C ALA A 561 2.92 -42.87 -20.24
N PRO A 562 1.90 -42.18 -20.80
CA PRO A 562 0.52 -42.41 -20.41
C PRO A 562 0.01 -43.73 -21.00
N GLY A 563 0.32 -44.85 -20.34
CA GLY A 563 -0.17 -46.17 -20.77
C GLY A 563 0.42 -47.43 -20.15
N GLU A 564 1.55 -47.40 -19.43
CA GLU A 564 2.16 -48.64 -18.93
C GLU A 564 2.00 -48.84 -17.41
N ALA A 565 1.24 -49.87 -17.05
CA ALA A 565 1.11 -50.35 -15.68
C ALA A 565 2.42 -51.05 -15.26
N VAL A 566 3.22 -50.37 -14.44
CA VAL A 566 4.44 -50.95 -13.86
C VAL A 566 4.06 -52.03 -12.84
N LEU A 567 3.97 -53.26 -13.31
CA LEU A 567 4.04 -54.46 -12.47
C LEU A 567 5.47 -54.56 -11.93
N GLN A 568 5.70 -54.15 -10.68
CA GLN A 568 6.95 -54.47 -9.99
C GLN A 568 6.99 -55.96 -9.65
N PRO A 569 8.02 -56.72 -10.09
CA PRO A 569 8.22 -58.08 -9.63
C PRO A 569 8.75 -58.08 -8.19
N VAL A 570 8.12 -58.87 -7.32
CA VAL A 570 8.58 -59.10 -5.94
C VAL A 570 9.66 -60.20 -5.96
N GLY A 571 10.86 -59.87 -5.49
CA GLY A 571 11.96 -60.81 -5.26
C GLY A 571 13.27 -60.05 -4.98
N GLN A 572 14.22 -60.54 -4.18
CA GLN A 572 14.29 -61.77 -3.37
C GLN A 572 15.03 -61.47 -2.05
N LEU A 573 14.98 -62.39 -1.07
CA LEU A 573 15.90 -62.37 0.07
C LEU A 573 17.35 -62.64 -0.38
N GLY A 574 18.32 -62.07 0.34
CA GLY A 574 19.74 -62.38 0.26
C GLY A 574 20.43 -62.01 1.57
N ASP A 575 21.24 -62.93 2.10
CA ASP A 575 21.74 -62.92 3.48
C ASP A 575 22.95 -62.00 3.75
N ALA A 576 23.28 -61.88 5.04
CA ALA A 576 24.32 -61.02 5.61
C ALA A 576 25.77 -61.53 5.39
N ALA A 577 26.72 -60.61 5.49
CA ALA A 577 28.10 -60.88 5.89
C ALA A 577 28.67 -59.67 6.65
N ASP A 578 29.38 -59.93 7.75
CA ASP A 578 30.09 -58.93 8.55
C ASP A 578 31.31 -58.35 7.81
N ASP A 579 31.66 -57.09 8.13
CA ASP A 579 33.06 -56.78 8.45
C ASP A 579 33.20 -55.42 9.17
N HIS A 580 33.78 -55.44 10.37
CA HIS A 580 34.22 -54.27 11.13
C HIS A 580 35.75 -54.27 11.22
N PRO A 581 36.40 -53.09 11.16
CA PRO A 581 37.40 -52.84 12.19
C PRO A 581 37.49 -51.37 12.68
N GLY A 582 37.60 -51.22 14.01
CA GLY A 582 38.81 -50.59 14.58
C GLY A 582 38.90 -49.07 14.78
N VAL A 583 38.12 -48.53 15.72
CA VAL A 583 38.55 -47.63 16.82
C VAL A 583 39.63 -46.55 16.56
N ARG A 584 39.29 -45.27 16.81
CA ARG A 584 40.03 -44.38 17.75
C ARG A 584 39.24 -43.12 18.16
N LEU A 585 39.26 -42.82 19.46
CA LEU A 585 38.77 -41.60 20.11
C LEU A 585 39.90 -41.00 20.93
N GLU A 586 40.38 -39.79 20.60
CA GLU A 586 41.22 -38.93 21.45
C GLU A 586 41.06 -37.45 21.01
N GLY A 587 41.14 -36.51 21.96
CA GLY A 587 41.30 -35.07 21.69
C GLY A 587 40.08 -34.18 22.03
N GLY A 588 40.00 -33.68 23.26
CA GLY A 588 38.81 -32.99 23.77
C GLY A 588 38.72 -31.47 23.55
N LEU A 589 37.47 -31.00 23.56
CA LEU A 589 36.93 -29.77 24.16
C LEU A 589 37.37 -28.38 23.65
N GLY A 590 36.38 -27.61 23.15
CA GLY A 590 36.59 -26.16 23.02
C GLY A 590 35.58 -25.25 22.31
N ARG A 591 34.24 -25.46 22.34
CA ARG A 591 33.19 -24.38 22.45
C ARG A 591 31.74 -24.86 22.23
N GLU A 592 30.82 -24.02 22.71
CA GLU A 592 29.37 -24.20 22.86
C GLU A 592 28.59 -24.49 21.57
N VAL A 593 27.54 -25.30 21.70
CA VAL A 593 26.45 -25.51 20.72
C VAL A 593 25.16 -24.96 21.35
N PRO A 594 24.37 -24.12 20.66
CA PRO A 594 23.04 -23.72 21.13
C PRO A 594 21.99 -24.79 20.83
N ASP A 595 21.12 -25.07 21.81
CA ASP A 595 19.95 -25.96 21.67
C ASP A 595 18.85 -25.35 20.77
N ASP A 596 18.17 -26.22 20.00
CA ASP A 596 16.72 -26.22 19.72
C ASP A 596 16.41 -27.31 18.65
N ASP A 597 16.40 -28.59 19.05
CA ASP A 597 16.03 -29.74 18.18
C ASP A 597 14.64 -30.31 18.56
N GLU A 598 13.71 -30.41 17.59
CA GLU A 598 12.40 -31.04 17.76
C GLU A 598 12.50 -32.58 17.70
N ILE A 599 12.12 -33.28 18.78
CA ILE A 599 12.10 -34.75 18.84
C ILE A 599 10.73 -35.29 18.38
N PHE A 600 10.71 -36.04 17.28
CA PHE A 600 9.52 -36.77 16.81
C PHE A 600 9.44 -38.17 17.43
N LEU A 601 8.45 -38.39 18.30
CA LEU A 601 8.13 -39.72 18.84
C LEU A 601 7.29 -40.54 17.85
N THR A 602 7.75 -41.74 17.50
CA THR A 602 7.00 -42.72 16.72
C THR A 602 6.09 -43.60 17.61
N PRO A 603 5.05 -44.27 17.07
CA PRO A 603 4.01 -44.96 17.86
C PRO A 603 4.45 -46.20 18.66
N GLN A 604 5.75 -46.48 18.78
CA GLN A 604 6.30 -47.69 19.41
C GLN A 604 6.90 -47.45 20.82
N HIS A 605 6.79 -46.22 21.37
CA HIS A 605 7.37 -45.84 22.66
C HIS A 605 6.33 -45.32 23.67
N LEU A 606 5.13 -45.90 23.69
CA LEU A 606 4.03 -45.45 24.57
C LEU A 606 3.93 -46.15 25.94
N ASP A 607 4.90 -47.03 26.27
CA ASP A 607 4.99 -47.71 27.57
C ASP A 607 6.31 -47.35 28.28
N GLY A 608 6.36 -46.15 28.87
CA GLY A 608 7.49 -45.70 29.70
C GLY A 608 7.23 -44.33 30.33
N GLU A 609 7.40 -44.20 31.64
CA GLU A 609 7.27 -42.91 32.34
C GLU A 609 8.49 -42.02 32.08
N VAL A 610 8.25 -40.82 31.54
CA VAL A 610 9.27 -39.78 31.39
C VAL A 610 9.15 -38.79 32.56
N PRO A 611 10.20 -38.61 33.39
CA PRO A 611 10.15 -37.66 34.51
C PRO A 611 10.21 -36.21 33.99
N LEU A 612 9.25 -35.39 34.41
CA LEU A 612 9.12 -33.97 34.02
C LEU A 612 9.47 -33.04 35.18
N ASP A 613 10.76 -32.78 35.39
CA ASP A 613 11.25 -31.73 36.28
C ASP A 613 11.92 -30.61 35.48
N GLY A 614 11.26 -29.45 35.39
CA GLY A 614 11.84 -28.22 34.82
C GLY A 614 11.03 -27.61 33.66
N HIS A 615 10.36 -26.49 33.95
CA HIS A 615 9.86 -25.46 33.03
C HIS A 615 9.56 -25.79 31.55
N GLY A 616 8.26 -25.85 31.22
CA GLY A 616 7.77 -25.22 29.98
C GLY A 616 7.57 -26.12 28.75
N VAL A 617 6.88 -27.25 28.88
CA VAL A 617 6.37 -28.01 27.71
C VAL A 617 4.87 -27.73 27.50
N GLU A 618 4.51 -27.11 26.38
CA GLU A 618 3.11 -26.81 26.01
C GLU A 618 2.61 -27.81 24.94
N LEU A 619 1.76 -28.77 25.35
CA LEU A 619 1.19 -29.78 24.44
C LEU A 619 0.08 -29.17 23.57
N GLN A 620 0.42 -28.77 22.33
CA GLN A 620 -0.59 -28.38 21.34
C GLN A 620 -1.29 -29.61 20.73
N GLN A 621 -2.51 -29.90 21.20
CA GLN A 621 -3.44 -30.72 20.42
C GLN A 621 -3.92 -29.94 19.19
N ARG A 622 -3.42 -30.30 18.01
CA ARG A 622 -4.03 -29.87 16.74
C ARG A 622 -5.35 -30.63 16.52
N GLY A 623 -6.40 -29.89 16.19
CA GLY A 623 -7.73 -30.46 15.90
C GLY A 623 -7.73 -31.41 14.70
N PRO A 624 -8.73 -32.30 14.59
CA PRO A 624 -8.75 -33.36 13.58
C PRO A 624 -8.80 -32.80 12.15
N VAL A 625 -7.87 -33.26 11.31
CA VAL A 625 -7.85 -32.96 9.87
C VAL A 625 -9.00 -33.71 9.18
N PRO A 626 -9.88 -33.02 8.42
CA PRO A 626 -10.95 -33.69 7.68
C PRO A 626 -10.38 -34.47 6.49
N LEU A 627 -10.34 -35.80 6.61
CA LEU A 627 -10.03 -36.73 5.54
C LEU A 627 -11.14 -36.71 4.47
N VAL A 628 -10.97 -35.90 3.43
CA VAL A 628 -11.86 -35.89 2.26
C VAL A 628 -11.65 -37.19 1.45
N ARG A 629 -12.53 -38.17 1.66
CA ARG A 629 -12.61 -39.38 0.82
C ARG A 629 -13.01 -38.99 -0.61
N ARG A 630 -12.28 -39.50 -1.60
CA ARG A 630 -12.72 -39.54 -3.01
C ARG A 630 -14.05 -40.31 -3.10
N PRO A 631 -15.11 -39.78 -3.75
CA PRO A 631 -16.28 -40.58 -4.08
C PRO A 631 -15.96 -41.50 -5.26
N ALA A 632 -16.09 -42.82 -5.05
CA ALA A 632 -16.08 -43.79 -6.13
C ALA A 632 -17.44 -43.79 -6.86
N HIS A 633 -17.44 -44.18 -8.14
CA HIS A 633 -18.66 -44.34 -8.93
C HIS A 633 -19.69 -45.26 -8.25
N ARG A 634 -20.95 -44.83 -8.18
CA ARG A 634 -22.11 -45.73 -8.20
C ARG A 634 -23.32 -45.08 -8.87
N HIS A 635 -24.07 -45.91 -9.56
CA HIS A 635 -25.26 -45.57 -10.35
C HIS A 635 -26.55 -45.58 -9.49
N GLN A 636 -27.51 -44.77 -9.93
CA GLN A 636 -28.97 -45.04 -9.92
C GLN A 636 -29.75 -45.00 -8.57
N GLY A 637 -30.51 -43.90 -8.42
CA GLY A 637 -31.95 -43.91 -8.05
C GLY A 637 -32.38 -44.28 -6.63
N ASP A 638 -32.74 -43.27 -5.83
CA ASP A 638 -33.94 -43.32 -4.96
C ASP A 638 -34.46 -41.89 -4.65
N ASP A 639 -35.78 -41.72 -4.63
CA ASP A 639 -36.49 -40.43 -4.46
C ASP A 639 -37.09 -40.31 -3.05
N ARG A 640 -36.42 -39.64 -2.08
CA ARG A 640 -37.06 -39.19 -0.82
C ARG A 640 -36.50 -37.86 -0.29
N PRO A 641 -37.35 -36.96 0.26
CA PRO A 641 -36.92 -35.71 0.88
C PRO A 641 -36.51 -35.90 2.35
N VAL A 642 -35.60 -35.07 2.85
CA VAL A 642 -35.23 -35.02 4.28
C VAL A 642 -35.37 -33.59 4.80
N LEU A 643 -36.15 -33.44 5.88
CA LEU A 643 -36.40 -32.19 6.61
C LEU A 643 -35.26 -31.85 7.59
N PRO A 644 -35.10 -30.58 7.99
CA PRO A 644 -34.00 -30.15 8.85
C PRO A 644 -34.27 -30.47 10.33
N VAL A 645 -33.21 -30.76 11.07
CA VAL A 645 -33.22 -30.85 12.54
C VAL A 645 -32.12 -29.96 13.08
N GLY A 646 -32.48 -29.08 14.02
CA GLY A 646 -31.54 -28.37 14.89
C GLY A 646 -32.01 -28.50 16.34
N ALA A 647 -31.07 -28.47 17.28
CA ALA A 647 -31.34 -28.28 18.71
C ALA A 647 -30.06 -27.86 19.44
N ASP A 648 -30.21 -27.02 20.46
CA ASP A 648 -29.15 -26.50 21.32
C ASP A 648 -28.88 -27.40 22.55
N VAL A 649 -27.62 -27.37 23.01
CA VAL A 649 -27.13 -27.35 24.42
C VAL A 649 -27.76 -28.26 25.50
N ALA A 650 -26.92 -29.08 26.16
CA ALA A 650 -26.99 -29.32 27.62
C ALA A 650 -25.68 -29.91 28.23
N ASP A 651 -25.39 -29.49 29.47
CA ASP A 651 -24.27 -29.84 30.37
C ASP A 651 -23.98 -31.33 30.64
N VAL A 652 -22.69 -31.64 30.93
CA VAL A 652 -22.32 -32.63 31.97
C VAL A 652 -21.06 -32.19 32.74
N HIS A 653 -21.21 -31.88 34.03
CA HIS A 653 -20.11 -31.91 35.01
C HIS A 653 -20.62 -32.39 36.37
N ARG A 654 -20.13 -33.55 36.84
CA ARG A 654 -19.81 -33.90 38.25
C ARG A 654 -19.63 -35.41 38.42
N LEU A 655 -18.48 -35.82 38.96
CA LEU A 655 -18.40 -36.76 40.08
C LEU A 655 -17.16 -36.43 40.94
N VAL A 656 -17.28 -36.70 42.24
CA VAL A 656 -16.67 -35.97 43.38
C VAL A 656 -15.37 -36.69 43.92
N PRO A 657 -14.79 -36.41 45.11
CA PRO A 657 -13.49 -35.74 45.28
C PRO A 657 -12.42 -36.53 46.07
N LEU A 658 -11.28 -35.89 46.42
CA LEU A 658 -10.57 -36.15 47.70
C LEU A 658 -9.85 -34.89 48.24
N ARG A 659 -9.63 -34.84 49.56
CA ARG A 659 -9.32 -33.63 50.37
C ARG A 659 -7.82 -33.33 50.54
N ARG A 660 -7.49 -32.05 50.82
CA ARG A 660 -6.83 -31.66 52.10
C ARG A 660 -7.09 -30.20 52.50
N HIS A 661 -7.12 -29.96 53.82
CA HIS A 661 -7.42 -28.68 54.49
C HIS A 661 -6.23 -27.69 54.47
N ARG A 662 -6.54 -26.39 54.43
CA ARG A 662 -6.38 -25.53 55.63
C ARG A 662 -7.19 -24.23 55.53
N ASP A 663 -7.62 -23.79 56.70
CA ASP A 663 -8.59 -22.73 56.91
C ASP A 663 -7.96 -21.32 56.84
N VAL A 664 -8.78 -20.32 56.49
CA VAL A 664 -9.06 -19.12 57.31
C VAL A 664 -10.20 -18.33 56.62
N GLN A 665 -11.24 -18.03 57.40
CA GLN A 665 -12.37 -17.12 57.09
C GLN A 665 -12.33 -15.96 58.14
N PRO A 666 -13.26 -14.97 58.22
CA PRO A 666 -14.61 -14.82 57.61
C PRO A 666 -14.96 -13.37 57.11
N VAL A 667 -16.28 -13.09 56.99
CA VAL A 667 -16.98 -11.76 57.09
C VAL A 667 -17.20 -11.00 55.75
N ALA A 668 -18.40 -10.53 55.34
CA ALA A 668 -19.76 -10.64 55.91
C ALA A 668 -20.94 -10.42 54.92
N VAL A 669 -22.01 -11.21 55.15
CA VAL A 669 -23.45 -10.83 55.28
C VAL A 669 -24.23 -10.16 54.12
N SER A 670 -25.37 -10.79 53.78
CA SER A 670 -26.44 -10.30 52.91
C SER A 670 -27.61 -9.66 53.68
N GLY A 671 -28.56 -8.99 52.99
CA GLY A 671 -29.72 -8.39 53.65
C GLY A 671 -30.97 -8.08 52.80
N ARG A 672 -31.88 -9.07 52.71
CA ARG A 672 -33.37 -8.97 52.66
C ARG A 672 -34.15 -8.64 51.36
N MET A 673 -34.96 -9.66 51.01
CA MET A 673 -36.40 -9.69 50.63
C MET A 673 -37.26 -8.42 50.88
N GLY A 674 -38.42 -8.21 50.21
CA GLY A 674 -39.14 -9.14 49.32
C GLY A 674 -40.41 -8.56 48.62
N PRO A 675 -41.62 -9.13 48.78
CA PRO A 675 -42.32 -9.77 47.65
C PRO A 675 -43.78 -9.33 47.38
N LYS A 676 -44.39 -9.78 46.26
CA LYS A 676 -45.78 -10.36 46.21
C LYS A 676 -46.22 -10.93 44.83
N SER A 677 -47.14 -11.89 44.92
CA SER A 677 -47.94 -12.59 43.88
C SER A 677 -48.99 -11.70 43.17
N GLY A 678 -49.65 -12.09 42.06
CA GLY A 678 -49.65 -13.34 41.26
C GLY A 678 -50.87 -13.42 40.30
N ALA A 679 -51.29 -14.65 39.94
CA ALA A 679 -52.50 -15.05 39.19
C ALA A 679 -52.45 -15.15 37.63
N PHE A 680 -53.06 -16.24 37.12
CA PHE A 680 -53.31 -16.63 35.72
C PHE A 680 -54.76 -16.29 35.31
N GLY A 681 -55.04 -16.19 33.99
CA GLY A 681 -56.41 -16.22 33.45
C GLY A 681 -56.55 -15.61 32.04
N GLU A 682 -57.18 -16.33 31.11
CA GLU A 682 -57.23 -16.01 29.67
C GLU A 682 -58.39 -15.09 29.26
N LEU A 683 -58.18 -14.25 28.23
CA LEU A 683 -59.03 -14.19 27.02
C LEU A 683 -58.50 -13.15 26.01
N ALA A 684 -58.65 -13.42 24.71
CA ALA A 684 -58.03 -12.66 23.63
C ALA A 684 -58.97 -11.59 23.03
N ASN A 685 -58.41 -10.44 22.60
CA ASN A 685 -58.65 -9.95 21.23
C ASN A 685 -57.76 -8.78 20.73
N HIS A 686 -57.42 -8.89 19.45
CA HIS A 686 -57.10 -7.84 18.46
C HIS A 686 -55.71 -7.15 18.37
N PRO A 687 -55.31 -6.71 17.14
CA PRO A 687 -53.90 -6.57 16.76
C PRO A 687 -53.50 -5.18 16.23
N ARG A 688 -52.20 -4.83 16.26
CA ARG A 688 -51.61 -3.85 15.32
C ARG A 688 -50.17 -4.19 14.88
N ARG A 689 -49.96 -4.24 13.56
CA ARG A 689 -48.67 -4.08 12.86
C ARG A 689 -48.46 -2.58 12.53
N ILE A 690 -47.33 -2.29 11.87
CA ILE A 690 -46.95 -1.06 11.13
C ILE A 690 -46.20 -0.03 12.02
N GLY A 691 -45.06 0.54 11.58
CA GLY A 691 -44.36 0.26 10.32
C GLY A 691 -43.13 1.14 10.02
N VAL A 692 -42.68 1.03 8.77
CA VAL A 692 -41.46 1.64 8.20
C VAL A 692 -41.68 3.13 7.86
N GLY A 693 -40.72 3.98 8.21
CA GLY A 693 -40.67 5.39 7.77
C GLY A 693 -39.59 5.63 6.70
N ARG A 694 -40.00 5.84 5.44
CA ARG A 694 -39.16 6.49 4.41
C ARG A 694 -39.17 8.00 4.64
N VAL A 695 -38.07 8.69 4.30
CA VAL A 695 -38.12 10.08 3.86
C VAL A 695 -37.38 10.19 2.54
N GLY A 696 -38.02 10.80 1.55
CA GLY A 696 -37.42 11.13 0.27
C GLY A 696 -37.87 12.52 -0.19
N HIS A 697 -36.96 13.19 -0.91
CA HIS A 697 -37.18 14.39 -1.72
C HIS A 697 -37.76 15.66 -1.05
N LEU A 698 -36.96 16.73 -1.12
CA LEU A 698 -37.44 18.01 -1.63
C LEU A 698 -36.32 18.69 -2.45
N VAL A 699 -36.65 19.07 -3.68
CA VAL A 699 -35.82 19.84 -4.61
C VAL A 699 -36.47 21.21 -4.75
N GLY A 700 -35.71 22.30 -4.72
CA GLY A 700 -36.28 23.64 -4.97
C GLY A 700 -35.30 24.79 -4.74
N SER A 701 -34.85 25.41 -5.81
CA SER A 701 -34.00 26.61 -5.80
C SER A 701 -34.80 27.90 -5.59
N GLN A 702 -34.22 28.93 -4.96
CA GLN A 702 -34.02 30.27 -5.57
C GLN A 702 -33.20 31.24 -4.69
N ARG A 703 -32.88 32.41 -5.25
CA ARG A 703 -31.98 33.47 -4.72
C ARG A 703 -32.77 34.51 -3.89
N LEU A 704 -32.12 35.19 -2.94
CA LEU A 704 -31.94 36.66 -3.01
C LEU A 704 -30.93 37.21 -1.99
N LEU A 705 -30.53 38.48 -2.17
CA LEU A 705 -29.66 39.25 -1.28
C LEU A 705 -30.46 39.90 -0.13
N GLY A 706 -29.76 40.26 0.95
CA GLY A 706 -29.93 41.59 1.52
C GLY A 706 -29.91 41.72 3.04
N ARG A 707 -29.07 42.67 3.50
CA ARG A 707 -29.18 43.42 4.76
C ARG A 707 -29.17 42.63 6.08
N LEU A 708 -28.08 42.78 6.82
CA LEU A 708 -28.12 43.50 8.09
C LEU A 708 -26.73 44.11 8.35
N GLY A 709 -26.66 45.43 8.33
CA GLY A 709 -25.48 46.18 8.73
C GLY A 709 -25.79 46.96 9.99
N ILE A 710 -24.95 46.82 11.02
CA ILE A 710 -24.83 47.79 12.11
C ILE A 710 -23.34 48.06 12.28
N ARG A 711 -23.00 49.34 12.48
CA ARG A 711 -21.63 49.87 12.51
C ARG A 711 -21.51 50.74 13.76
N LEU A 712 -20.34 50.67 14.41
CA LEU A 712 -19.86 51.64 15.43
C LEU A 712 -20.66 51.56 16.76
N ASP A 713 -20.02 51.64 17.93
CA ASP A 713 -19.22 52.81 18.31
C ASP A 713 -17.92 52.55 19.09
N ARG A 714 -17.15 53.62 19.31
CA ARG A 714 -15.77 53.63 19.81
C ARG A 714 -15.60 54.71 20.88
N ALA A 715 -15.58 54.31 22.15
CA ALA A 715 -15.26 55.21 23.27
C ALA A 715 -13.86 54.92 23.85
N GLN A 716 -13.27 55.92 24.50
CA GLN A 716 -11.83 55.99 24.81
C GLN A 716 -11.60 56.56 26.22
N ARG A 717 -10.47 56.17 26.84
CA ARG A 717 -9.75 56.79 27.98
C ARG A 717 -9.76 56.04 29.34
N GLN A 718 -8.54 55.93 29.87
CA GLN A 718 -8.05 55.60 31.23
C GLN A 718 -8.23 56.83 32.18
N PRO A 719 -7.80 56.88 33.47
CA PRO A 719 -6.76 56.06 34.17
C PRO A 719 -6.90 55.74 35.70
N ALA A 720 -5.91 55.01 36.24
CA ALA A 720 -5.36 55.05 37.62
C ALA A 720 -6.27 54.66 38.84
N ALA A 721 -5.78 54.25 40.03
CA ALA A 721 -4.50 53.64 40.50
C ALA A 721 -4.64 53.15 41.98
N GLY A 722 -3.73 52.26 42.44
CA GLY A 722 -3.53 51.85 43.86
C GLY A 722 -4.55 50.84 44.43
N ALA A 723 -4.25 49.97 45.42
CA ALA A 723 -3.03 49.54 46.15
C ALA A 723 -3.36 48.18 46.86
N GLU A 724 -2.53 47.44 47.63
CA GLU A 724 -1.12 47.53 48.09
C GLU A 724 -0.58 46.12 48.51
N ALA A 725 0.64 46.06 49.09
CA ALA A 725 1.29 45.12 50.04
C ALA A 725 0.92 43.60 50.13
N GLY A 726 1.88 42.67 50.31
CA GLY A 726 3.35 42.79 50.36
C GLY A 726 4.09 41.56 50.96
N ARG A 727 5.44 41.58 50.93
CA ARG A 727 6.44 40.63 51.52
C ARG A 727 6.49 39.21 50.90
N GLY A 728 7.64 38.53 50.79
CA GLY A 728 9.04 38.93 51.01
C GLY A 728 10.06 37.79 50.80
N VAL A 729 11.09 38.04 49.98
CA VAL A 729 12.51 37.59 49.96
C VAL A 729 12.95 36.35 50.79
N VAL A 730 13.82 35.48 50.22
CA VAL A 730 15.13 35.04 50.78
C VAL A 730 15.96 34.20 49.77
N LEU A 731 17.28 34.40 49.76
CA LEU A 731 18.33 33.66 49.02
C LEU A 731 18.99 32.61 49.94
N PRO A 732 19.89 31.75 49.42
CA PRO A 732 21.29 31.93 49.82
C PRO A 732 22.31 31.78 48.68
N ARG A 733 23.57 32.08 49.00
CA ARG A 733 24.71 32.26 48.08
C ARG A 733 26.01 31.82 48.77
N ALA A 734 26.96 31.27 48.00
CA ALA A 734 28.34 30.88 48.40
C ALA A 734 28.42 29.71 49.40
N SER A 735 29.55 29.00 49.57
CA SER A 735 30.95 29.22 49.16
C SER A 735 31.71 27.89 48.93
N GLY A 736 32.95 27.93 48.41
CA GLY A 736 33.87 26.77 48.44
C GLY A 736 34.88 26.72 47.27
N ALA A 737 36.10 27.23 47.48
CA ALA A 737 37.31 26.79 46.77
C ALA A 737 37.86 25.53 47.50
N ASP A 738 38.75 24.68 46.98
CA ASP A 738 40.08 25.04 46.46
C ASP A 738 40.83 23.87 45.77
N ASP A 739 42.02 24.19 45.26
CA ASP A 739 43.22 23.36 45.04
C ASP A 739 43.40 22.35 43.85
N ARG A 740 44.28 22.80 42.93
CA ARG A 740 45.50 22.16 42.36
C ARG A 740 45.46 21.11 41.23
N GLY A 741 46.37 21.35 40.27
CA GLY A 741 46.82 20.43 39.21
C GLY A 741 47.55 21.19 38.08
N GLU A 742 48.86 21.42 38.20
CA GLU A 742 49.66 22.24 37.27
C GLU A 742 50.08 21.52 35.97
N GLY A 743 50.49 22.29 34.95
CA GLY A 743 51.14 21.77 33.73
C GLY A 743 51.48 22.87 32.70
N HIS A 744 52.77 23.25 32.61
CA HIS A 744 53.36 24.28 31.72
C HIS A 744 52.99 24.12 30.21
N GLY A 745 52.93 25.15 29.35
CA GLY A 745 53.97 26.12 28.92
C GLY A 745 54.45 25.71 27.50
N GLU A 746 54.69 26.56 26.48
CA GLU A 746 55.25 27.92 26.42
C GLU A 746 54.90 28.70 25.11
N ARG A 747 54.89 30.05 25.21
CA ARG A 747 55.55 31.08 24.36
C ARG A 747 55.37 31.20 22.81
N THR A 748 54.57 32.21 22.38
CA THR A 748 54.94 33.50 21.66
C THR A 748 55.91 33.55 20.45
N PRO A 749 56.00 34.66 19.65
CA PRO A 749 54.98 35.63 19.19
C PRO A 749 55.18 36.17 17.72
N GLY A 750 54.29 37.06 17.24
CA GLY A 750 54.56 38.02 16.14
C GLY A 750 53.36 38.21 15.19
N GLY A 751 52.96 39.41 14.75
CA GLY A 751 53.44 40.79 14.98
C GLY A 751 52.31 41.83 14.85
N ARG A 752 52.61 43.12 15.05
CA ARG A 752 51.64 44.22 15.30
C ARG A 752 51.60 45.26 14.16
N THR A 753 50.67 46.23 14.28
CA THR A 753 50.51 47.50 13.51
C THR A 753 49.79 47.41 12.15
N GLY A 754 48.93 48.36 11.72
CA GLY A 754 48.43 49.61 12.37
C GLY A 754 47.17 50.19 11.67
N ARG A 755 46.43 51.07 12.35
CA ARG A 755 45.27 51.90 11.88
C ARG A 755 45.78 53.30 11.39
N PRO A 756 44.99 54.29 10.87
CA PRO A 756 43.51 54.45 10.81
C PRO A 756 42.89 55.03 9.47
N ARG A 757 41.58 55.33 9.52
CA ARG A 757 40.75 56.16 8.58
C ARG A 757 41.04 57.69 8.76
N PRO A 758 40.37 58.70 8.11
CA PRO A 758 39.19 58.71 7.21
C PRO A 758 39.19 59.73 6.01
N SER A 759 38.02 59.92 5.36
CA SER A 759 37.42 61.18 4.79
C SER A 759 37.05 61.26 3.28
N LEU A 760 35.94 61.98 3.03
CA LEU A 760 35.32 62.48 1.76
C LEU A 760 35.76 63.96 1.55
N PRO A 761 35.31 64.80 0.56
CA PRO A 761 34.17 64.70 -0.40
C PRO A 761 34.40 65.33 -1.82
N ALA A 762 33.29 65.65 -2.54
CA ALA A 762 33.13 66.62 -3.65
C ALA A 762 33.75 66.26 -5.03
N GLU A 763 33.32 66.78 -6.19
CA GLU A 763 32.11 67.50 -6.66
C GLU A 763 32.00 67.31 -8.21
N GLY A 764 30.85 67.55 -8.84
CA GLY A 764 30.75 67.52 -10.31
C GLY A 764 29.35 67.77 -10.88
N ARG A 765 29.13 68.94 -11.51
CA ARG A 765 27.80 69.41 -11.98
C ARG A 765 27.55 69.09 -13.46
N GLY A 766 26.28 68.95 -13.84
CA GLY A 766 25.83 68.98 -15.24
C GLY A 766 24.30 69.02 -15.36
N ARG A 767 23.73 70.18 -15.70
CA ARG A 767 22.29 70.38 -15.99
C ARG A 767 22.04 70.30 -17.50
N SER A 768 20.86 69.87 -17.92
CA SER A 768 19.90 70.70 -18.71
C SER A 768 18.68 69.89 -19.19
N SER A 769 17.54 70.60 -19.36
CA SER A 769 16.43 70.43 -20.34
C SER A 769 16.13 69.07 -21.00
N GLN A 770 14.91 68.68 -21.40
CA GLN A 770 13.49 69.05 -21.23
C GLN A 770 12.74 68.19 -22.30
N ASP A 771 11.42 68.35 -22.43
CA ASP A 771 10.62 67.99 -23.62
C ASP A 771 10.35 66.50 -23.95
N SER A 772 9.21 66.04 -23.42
CA SER A 772 8.19 65.28 -24.17
C SER A 772 7.22 66.31 -24.82
N PRO A 773 6.39 66.00 -25.86
CA PRO A 773 5.68 64.73 -26.01
C PRO A 773 5.31 64.26 -27.45
N ALA A 774 4.50 63.18 -27.47
CA ALA A 774 3.40 62.88 -28.41
C ALA A 774 3.65 61.92 -29.61
N PRO A 775 2.59 61.22 -30.11
CA PRO A 775 2.71 59.99 -30.89
C PRO A 775 2.09 60.05 -32.31
N SER A 776 2.31 59.01 -33.12
CA SER A 776 1.40 58.59 -34.21
C SER A 776 1.79 57.18 -34.72
N GLY A 777 0.82 56.42 -35.23
CA GLY A 777 1.00 55.07 -35.81
C GLY A 777 0.01 54.05 -35.29
#